data_AF-A0A838DNX4-F1
#
_entry.id   AF-A0A838DNX4-F1
#
_cell.length_a   1.000
_cell.length_b   1.000
_cell.length_c   1.000
_cell.angle_alpha   90.00
_cell.angle_beta   90.00
_cell.angle_gamma   90.00
#
_symmetry.space_group_name_H-M   'P 1'
#
loop_
_entity.id
_entity.type
_entity.pdbx_description
1 polymer ?
#
loop_
_entity_poly.entity_id
_entity_poly.type
_entity_poly.pdbx_seq_one_letter_code
_entity_poly.pdbx_strand_id
1 'polypeptide(L)'
;AVPLLVALVLRWSRGERSSTITALLLSSITTTVVFLIAMPYALLDWRNFVAQVLDQGSLARGGLDLPYVRQFYGTVPYVYEAQNMLLWGLGVTLALAAFAGLLWLLWRVWKRTAGVWLVVLAWVLVYGAITGSFYVKFMRYMLPLYPFLALIAAAVLLAFLRYTATHRQTARSRLPLAFLRYGTIVIVLAGTLFQGLALLNIYSQPNTRVQASRWMYSHLRPGSVLTYEQWDDPLPVAVDGHDPGIFQQATYPDASGQPQAGLDLYGDDTVEKAHMLATLLPGIDAIAMPTDRLDKSVPRIPARYPLTIHYYQLLFSGHLGFHLAAEFENHPNLLGITLDDSGADESYSVFDHPHARIFVRDAPYPYTPDQLFHKLLDGVHLPAPGAQLSGTQRSLLLTPQQIADNQQSPPFSVQFPAHSLANVAPVFFWWLALLLLGLLVYPLIFPVLRTLADRGYIFSKTLGILLLAYPAWLLAATHILPFSRASLLLVMGVMALLAALLCILQRRTLRAFLSQRWRLLLFEELLFTLAFLLFVGIRALNPDLWHIYLGGEKPMELAFLNAVLRSPYMPPYDPWFAGGYINYYYYGYVIIGALIKLTGIFPMTAFNLALPTLFALTFTGAVSLVYSLTMRIPIALLGGYFAALIGNFDGLAQLRGQLAALVAHMAPPAFQYWQSSRVIPFTINEFPFWSFLFADLHPHVIDMPIAVLMLGLAVALLLSTSDSSLTPAERRRMFPGLYVLLAFVFGTIACVNPWDMPVYVVVLAAIFVMQKVQETRGSSRREIGIALAFHLVTLALVCGLGYLCYAPFYATYQQLYVDGLGLVQLGTRLGDYLTLFGLWIFLALSFFLLELYRWWTGRQPRRSSARWAAIYLLACGVVLILAALPGLKTLLAVLVGLGGFLFIRWYRVSPKGMPINGTSALSVSGETNYLGAPLASVPLTDASLSLTYLLLLMGLCISLGMEIVYVRDFLDGGDYERMNTVFKFSMQAWLCFAIGGALAVHRMRDLWQGLARRVWLAVLVVLVLSCSVFLSEGTASRLLDHQTWIQAQPSPQSADYTPTLDGFAFAHAWYPSDARAIEWLNVHVAGAPVILEAEAPVSYQWFNRVSVYTGLPDVLGWPDHEDEQRYSSQPLNRITDIGIIYTTSSQAQAFTLLKYYHVRYIYVGALERQIYAGQSTQGLDKFERMVGDTLKIAYRADGVIIYEVL
;
A
#
# COMPACT_ATOMS: atom_id res chain seq x y z
N ALA A 1 8.94 21.18 13.60
CA ALA A 1 8.45 22.24 12.68
C ALA A 1 6.94 22.48 12.76
N VAL A 2 6.08 21.45 12.72
CA VAL A 2 4.62 21.61 12.60
C VAL A 2 3.97 22.47 13.70
N PRO A 3 4.26 22.33 15.00
CA PRO A 3 3.63 23.17 16.02
C PRO A 3 4.01 24.66 15.91
N LEU A 4 5.25 24.94 15.50
CA LEU A 4 5.70 26.31 15.19
C LEU A 4 4.92 26.86 14.00
N LEU A 5 4.73 26.09 12.94
CA LEU A 5 3.89 26.50 11.80
C LEU A 5 2.45 26.76 12.23
N VAL A 6 1.85 25.90 13.06
CA VAL A 6 0.50 26.12 13.61
C VAL A 6 0.46 27.39 14.46
N ALA A 7 1.45 27.63 15.31
CA ALA A 7 1.56 28.84 16.13
C ALA A 7 1.69 30.11 15.27
N LEU A 8 2.54 30.07 14.24
CA LEU A 8 2.73 31.17 13.29
C LEU A 8 1.47 31.41 12.46
N VAL A 9 0.79 30.36 12.00
CA VAL A 9 -0.51 30.48 11.32
C VAL A 9 -1.54 31.10 12.25
N LEU A 10 -1.62 30.68 13.52
CA LEU A 10 -2.52 31.26 14.50
C LEU A 10 -2.19 32.74 14.78
N ARG A 11 -0.91 33.10 14.91
CA ARG A 11 -0.47 34.48 15.14
C ARG A 11 -0.72 35.38 13.92
N TRP A 12 -0.34 34.91 12.74
CA TRP A 12 -0.66 35.53 11.46
C TRP A 12 -2.16 35.75 11.29
N SER A 13 -2.96 34.80 11.78
CA SER A 13 -4.41 34.85 11.72
C SER A 13 -5.05 35.93 12.60
N ARG A 14 -4.33 36.43 13.62
CA ARG A 14 -4.74 37.53 14.51
C ARG A 14 -4.40 38.92 13.96
N GLY A 15 -3.78 39.02 12.79
CA GLY A 15 -3.48 40.29 12.12
C GLY A 15 -2.08 40.85 12.36
N GLU A 16 -1.25 40.19 13.17
CA GLU A 16 0.08 40.68 13.56
C GLU A 16 1.19 40.25 12.57
N ARG A 17 1.17 40.74 11.32
CA ARG A 17 2.09 40.25 10.26
C ARG A 17 3.56 40.52 10.53
N SER A 18 3.90 41.75 10.92
CA SER A 18 5.29 42.14 11.23
C SER A 18 5.81 41.32 12.41
N SER A 19 5.02 41.19 13.48
CA SER A 19 5.39 40.38 14.64
C SER A 19 5.52 38.89 14.32
N THR A 20 4.79 38.37 13.32
CA THR A 20 4.89 36.96 12.91
C THR A 20 6.20 36.68 12.18
N ILE A 21 6.63 37.56 11.28
CA ILE A 21 7.92 37.41 10.60
C ILE A 21 9.06 37.56 11.62
N THR A 22 8.97 38.55 12.51
CA THR A 22 9.93 38.69 13.62
C THR A 22 9.92 37.47 14.53
N ALA A 23 8.76 36.90 14.86
CA ALA A 23 8.65 35.71 15.68
C ALA A 23 9.19 34.46 14.98
N LEU A 24 8.98 34.31 13.67
CA LEU A 24 9.57 33.24 12.88
C LEU A 24 11.10 33.37 12.86
N LEU A 25 11.63 34.55 12.53
CA LEU A 25 13.06 34.80 12.51
C LEU A 25 13.69 34.58 13.88
N LEU A 26 13.08 35.15 14.93
CA LEU A 26 13.55 34.96 16.31
C LEU A 26 13.48 33.49 16.71
N SER A 27 12.38 32.79 16.45
CA SER A 27 12.26 31.36 16.79
C SER A 27 13.27 30.51 16.03
N SER A 28 13.50 30.78 14.73
CA SER A 28 14.50 30.09 13.93
C SER A 28 15.91 30.36 14.45
N ILE A 29 16.27 31.62 14.69
CA ILE A 29 17.57 32.02 15.23
C ILE A 29 17.76 31.38 16.61
N THR A 30 16.80 31.52 17.53
CA THR A 30 16.88 30.93 18.86
C THR A 30 16.98 29.41 18.78
N THR A 31 16.20 28.74 17.92
CA THR A 31 16.28 27.28 17.76
C THR A 31 17.66 26.86 17.24
N THR A 32 18.18 27.54 16.20
CA THR A 32 19.50 27.25 15.65
C THR A 32 20.60 27.51 16.66
N VAL A 33 20.57 28.63 17.38
CA VAL A 33 21.54 28.98 18.42
C VAL A 33 21.50 27.99 19.57
N VAL A 34 20.31 27.65 20.08
CA VAL A 34 20.14 26.66 21.15
C VAL A 34 20.61 25.29 20.69
N PHE A 35 20.28 24.88 19.46
CA PHE A 35 20.75 23.60 18.89
C PHE A 35 22.29 23.57 18.79
N LEU A 36 22.91 24.63 18.29
CA LEU A 36 24.37 24.77 18.21
C LEU A 36 25.05 24.73 19.58
N ILE A 37 24.46 25.37 20.60
CA ILE A 37 25.01 25.39 21.95
C ILE A 37 24.81 24.05 22.66
N ALA A 38 23.62 23.45 22.53
CA ALA A 38 23.27 22.21 23.21
C ALA A 38 23.84 20.96 22.52
N MET A 39 24.10 21.01 21.21
CA MET A 39 24.64 19.92 20.40
C MET A 39 25.81 20.41 19.51
N PRO A 40 26.93 20.87 20.09
CA PRO A 40 28.05 21.42 19.34
C PRO A 40 28.66 20.41 18.36
N TYR A 41 28.64 19.12 18.70
CA TYR A 41 29.15 18.04 17.84
C TYR A 41 28.37 17.84 16.55
N ALA A 42 27.11 18.29 16.46
CA ALA A 42 26.37 18.27 15.20
C ALA A 42 27.04 19.13 14.12
N LEU A 43 27.88 20.10 14.52
CA LEU A 43 28.63 20.99 13.63
C LEU A 43 30.10 20.63 13.56
N LEU A 44 30.72 20.33 14.71
CA LEU A 44 32.14 19.98 14.81
C LEU A 44 32.45 18.61 14.17
N ASP A 45 31.49 17.69 14.17
CA ASP A 45 31.61 16.36 13.58
C ASP A 45 30.30 15.94 12.90
N TRP A 46 29.88 16.76 11.92
CA TRP A 46 28.64 16.56 11.17
C TRP A 46 28.51 15.17 10.55
N ARG A 47 29.62 14.58 10.06
CA ARG A 47 29.59 13.26 9.43
C ARG A 47 29.21 12.16 10.42
N ASN A 48 29.86 12.12 11.58
CA ASN A 48 29.51 11.13 12.61
C ASN A 48 28.13 11.40 13.22
N PHE A 49 27.74 12.68 13.37
CA PHE A 49 26.39 13.02 13.82
C PHE A 49 25.33 12.45 12.87
N VAL A 50 25.46 12.69 11.55
CA VAL A 50 24.51 12.16 10.56
C VAL A 50 24.54 10.63 10.54
N ALA A 51 25.72 10.01 10.59
CA ALA A 51 25.84 8.55 10.64
C ALA A 51 25.11 7.97 11.86
N GLN A 52 25.37 8.51 13.07
CA GLN A 52 24.70 8.06 14.29
C GLN A 52 23.18 8.30 14.27
N VAL A 53 22.72 9.43 13.72
CA VAL A 53 21.27 9.68 13.56
C VAL A 53 20.65 8.68 12.60
N LEU A 54 21.34 8.31 11.52
CA LEU A 54 20.89 7.29 10.59
C LEU A 54 20.88 5.90 11.24
N ASP A 55 21.91 5.54 12.01
CA ASP A 55 22.01 4.27 12.74
C ASP A 55 20.92 4.14 13.80
N GLN A 56 20.71 5.18 14.62
CA GLN A 56 19.62 5.21 15.60
C GLN A 56 18.25 5.21 14.92
N GLY A 57 18.13 5.86 13.76
CA GLY A 57 16.95 5.78 12.92
C GLY A 57 16.71 4.37 12.39
N SER A 58 17.78 3.67 11.99
CA SER A 58 17.73 2.27 11.56
C SER A 58 17.28 1.38 12.71
N LEU A 59 17.89 1.50 13.89
CA LEU A 59 17.48 0.81 15.12
C LEU A 59 15.99 1.03 15.42
N ALA A 60 15.54 2.29 15.47
CA ALA A 60 14.16 2.63 15.78
C ALA A 60 13.15 2.02 14.79
N ARG A 61 13.53 1.89 13.51
CA ARG A 61 12.72 1.27 12.46
C ARG A 61 12.86 -0.25 12.38
N GLY A 62 13.76 -0.85 13.16
CA GLY A 62 14.05 -2.29 13.10
C GLY A 62 15.04 -2.68 12.00
N GLY A 63 15.87 -1.78 11.50
CA GLY A 63 16.96 -2.14 10.60
C GLY A 63 18.14 -2.83 11.30
N LEU A 64 18.23 -2.75 12.63
CA LEU A 64 19.26 -3.40 13.44
C LEU A 64 18.65 -4.41 14.41
N ASP A 65 19.07 -5.67 14.31
CA ASP A 65 18.65 -6.76 15.20
C ASP A 65 19.59 -6.87 16.42
N LEU A 66 19.28 -6.10 17.46
CA LEU A 66 20.03 -6.11 18.71
C LEU A 66 19.22 -6.81 19.82
N PRO A 67 19.86 -7.51 20.78
CA PRO A 67 19.15 -8.30 21.79
C PRO A 67 18.04 -7.54 22.54
N TYR A 68 18.34 -6.33 23.01
CA TYR A 68 17.41 -5.51 23.79
C TYR A 68 16.22 -4.94 23.01
N VAL A 69 16.21 -5.02 21.67
CA VAL A 69 15.04 -4.59 20.86
C VAL A 69 14.09 -5.76 20.54
N ARG A 70 14.48 -7.00 20.84
CA ARG A 70 13.67 -8.21 20.56
C ARG A 70 12.40 -8.28 21.40
N GLN A 71 12.36 -7.61 22.55
CA GLN A 71 11.16 -7.44 23.37
C GLN A 71 9.98 -6.84 22.57
N PHE A 72 10.26 -6.02 21.54
CA PHE A 72 9.22 -5.39 20.73
C PHE A 72 8.66 -6.28 19.61
N TYR A 73 9.17 -7.51 19.46
CA TYR A 73 8.65 -8.47 18.49
C TYR A 73 7.16 -8.74 18.74
N GLY A 74 6.37 -8.78 17.66
CA GLY A 74 4.92 -9.03 17.72
C GLY A 74 4.09 -7.91 18.38
N THR A 75 4.69 -6.80 18.81
CA THR A 75 3.95 -5.70 19.44
C THR A 75 3.23 -4.83 18.40
N VAL A 76 2.01 -4.40 18.71
CA VAL A 76 1.19 -3.56 17.82
C VAL A 76 1.63 -2.09 17.94
N PRO A 77 2.02 -1.41 16.84
CA PRO A 77 2.33 0.03 16.84
C PRO A 77 1.20 0.86 17.44
N TYR A 78 1.56 1.97 18.10
CA TYR A 78 0.67 2.86 18.88
C TYR A 78 -0.03 2.23 20.10
N VAL A 79 -0.53 1.00 20.00
CA VAL A 79 -1.26 0.30 21.06
C VAL A 79 -0.34 -0.06 22.21
N TYR A 80 0.83 -0.65 21.92
CA TYR A 80 1.81 -1.03 22.95
C TYR A 80 2.24 0.17 23.79
N GLU A 81 2.53 1.31 23.14
CA GLU A 81 2.91 2.55 23.80
C GLU A 81 1.75 3.14 24.59
N ALA A 82 0.54 3.19 24.00
CA ALA A 82 -0.65 3.70 24.69
C ALA A 82 -0.99 2.86 25.94
N GLN A 83 -0.84 1.53 25.87
CA GLN A 83 -1.04 0.63 27.00
C GLN A 83 -0.01 0.89 28.11
N ASN A 84 1.28 0.97 27.78
CA ASN A 84 2.35 1.22 28.73
C ASN A 84 2.27 2.62 29.37
N MET A 85 1.91 3.64 28.59
CA MET A 85 1.62 4.98 29.10
C MET A 85 0.39 4.98 30.02
N LEU A 86 -0.66 4.21 29.69
CA LEU A 86 -1.89 4.17 30.48
C LEU A 86 -1.69 3.48 31.82
N LEU A 87 -1.09 2.29 31.81
CA LEU A 87 -0.97 1.46 33.01
C LEU A 87 0.15 1.97 33.92
N TRP A 88 1.30 2.35 33.36
CA TRP A 88 2.53 2.54 34.13
C TRP A 88 3.03 3.99 34.07
N GLY A 89 3.19 4.53 32.87
CA GLY A 89 3.86 5.81 32.65
C GLY A 89 3.16 7.03 33.25
N LEU A 90 1.94 7.34 32.77
CA LEU A 90 1.11 8.41 33.34
C LEU A 90 0.31 7.93 34.56
N GLY A 91 0.09 6.62 34.64
CA GLY A 91 -0.83 5.99 35.58
C GLY A 91 -2.30 6.11 35.13
N VAL A 92 -3.13 5.18 35.62
CA VAL A 92 -4.48 4.92 35.09
C VAL A 92 -5.34 6.18 35.09
N THR A 93 -5.37 6.91 36.22
CA THR A 93 -6.28 8.04 36.38
C THR A 93 -5.88 9.26 35.54
N LEU A 94 -4.58 9.56 35.44
CA LEU A 94 -4.10 10.68 34.63
C LEU A 94 -4.19 10.35 33.15
N ALA A 95 -3.87 9.12 32.75
CA ALA A 95 -3.97 8.66 31.37
C ALA A 95 -5.41 8.70 30.85
N LEU A 96 -6.38 8.20 31.62
CA LEU A 96 -7.80 8.28 31.25
C LEU A 96 -8.27 9.73 31.09
N ALA A 97 -7.86 10.63 31.99
CA ALA A 97 -8.14 12.05 31.87
C ALA A 97 -7.46 12.67 30.63
N ALA A 98 -6.23 12.27 30.32
CA ALA A 98 -5.49 12.73 29.14
C ALA A 98 -6.15 12.27 27.84
N PHE A 99 -6.53 11.00 27.71
CA PHE A 99 -7.21 10.46 26.53
C PHE A 99 -8.62 11.05 26.36
N ALA A 100 -9.38 11.20 27.45
CA ALA A 100 -10.65 11.91 27.43
C ALA A 100 -10.46 13.37 26.98
N GLY A 101 -9.39 14.02 27.44
CA GLY A 101 -9.02 15.37 27.03
C GLY A 101 -8.60 15.46 25.57
N LEU A 102 -7.93 14.44 25.03
CA LEU A 102 -7.57 14.35 23.62
C LEU A 102 -8.83 14.25 22.75
N LEU A 103 -9.76 13.36 23.10
CA LEU A 103 -11.06 13.24 22.43
C LEU A 103 -11.87 14.55 22.51
N TRP A 104 -11.86 15.20 23.68
CA TRP A 104 -12.49 16.50 23.87
C TRP A 104 -11.86 17.60 23.02
N LEU A 105 -10.53 17.62 22.88
CA LEU A 105 -9.84 18.57 22.01
C LEU A 105 -10.13 18.29 20.54
N LEU A 106 -10.13 17.03 20.10
CA LEU A 106 -10.53 16.64 18.74
C LEU A 106 -11.98 17.07 18.45
N TRP A 107 -12.88 16.89 19.41
CA TRP A 107 -14.25 17.42 19.32
C TRP A 107 -14.29 18.95 19.24
N ARG A 108 -13.44 19.67 19.99
CA ARG A 108 -13.30 21.13 19.87
C ARG A 108 -12.69 21.55 18.55
N VAL A 109 -11.80 20.77 17.94
CA VAL A 109 -11.32 20.99 16.58
C VAL A 109 -12.47 20.83 15.60
N TRP A 110 -13.26 19.77 15.74
CA TRP A 110 -14.45 19.53 14.92
C TRP A 110 -15.46 20.69 15.02
N LYS A 111 -15.68 21.23 16.22
CA LYS A 111 -16.52 22.39 16.48
C LYS A 111 -15.87 23.74 16.16
N ARG A 112 -14.62 23.75 15.67
CA ARG A 112 -13.84 24.96 15.31
C ARG A 112 -13.59 25.91 16.49
N THR A 113 -13.47 25.38 17.71
CA THR A 113 -13.29 26.15 18.97
C THR A 113 -11.95 25.89 19.68
N ALA A 114 -11.03 25.12 19.09
CA ALA A 114 -9.78 24.72 19.75
C ALA A 114 -8.77 25.88 19.99
N GLY A 115 -8.65 26.84 19.06
CA GLY A 115 -7.79 28.01 19.24
C GLY A 115 -6.31 27.66 19.46
N VAL A 116 -5.69 28.16 20.53
CA VAL A 116 -4.26 27.93 20.86
C VAL A 116 -3.96 26.46 21.19
N TRP A 117 -4.97 25.71 21.64
CA TRP A 117 -4.82 24.27 21.90
C TRP A 117 -4.43 23.47 20.64
N LEU A 118 -4.60 24.04 19.44
CA LEU A 118 -4.10 23.44 18.21
C LEU A 118 -2.57 23.28 18.19
N VAL A 119 -1.81 24.16 18.87
CA VAL A 119 -0.34 24.05 18.94
C VAL A 119 0.05 22.82 19.76
N VAL A 120 -0.57 22.66 20.93
CA VAL A 120 -0.37 21.53 21.84
C VAL A 120 -0.82 20.23 21.16
N LEU A 121 -2.02 20.23 20.58
CA LEU A 121 -2.56 19.07 19.87
C LEU A 121 -1.69 18.68 18.67
N ALA A 122 -1.17 19.66 17.91
CA ALA A 122 -0.27 19.37 16.79
C ALA A 122 1.03 18.71 17.23
N TRP A 123 1.60 19.09 18.39
CA TRP A 123 2.77 18.38 18.93
C TRP A 123 2.41 16.95 19.30
N VAL A 124 1.34 16.75 20.07
CA VAL A 124 0.93 15.41 20.53
C VAL A 124 0.65 14.48 19.35
N LEU A 125 -0.10 14.97 18.36
CA LEU A 125 -0.44 14.16 17.18
C LEU A 125 0.76 13.90 16.29
N VAL A 126 1.61 14.90 16.00
CA VAL A 126 2.73 14.71 15.07
C VAL A 126 3.84 13.87 15.71
N TYR A 127 4.22 14.20 16.95
CA TYR A 127 5.27 13.45 17.63
C TYR A 127 4.80 12.01 17.91
N GLY A 128 3.59 11.84 18.47
CA GLY A 128 3.02 10.51 18.74
C GLY A 128 2.76 9.67 17.50
N ALA A 129 2.43 10.28 16.35
CA ALA A 129 2.29 9.55 15.09
C ALA A 129 3.63 9.01 14.58
N ILE A 130 4.72 9.77 14.76
CA ILE A 130 6.07 9.37 14.36
C ILE A 130 6.60 8.31 15.33
N THR A 131 6.70 8.62 16.62
CA THR A 131 7.31 7.72 17.61
C THR A 131 6.49 6.46 17.81
N GLY A 132 5.15 6.55 17.77
CA GLY A 132 4.29 5.39 17.91
C GLY A 132 4.35 4.43 16.73
N SER A 133 4.92 4.85 15.59
CA SER A 133 5.15 4.01 14.41
C SER A 133 6.44 3.18 14.49
N PHE A 134 7.33 3.47 15.44
CA PHE A 134 8.63 2.81 15.54
C PHE A 134 8.49 1.33 15.89
N TYR A 135 9.44 0.53 15.42
CA TYR A 135 9.61 -0.86 15.85
C TYR A 135 10.03 -0.88 17.33
N VAL A 136 11.01 -0.06 17.69
CA VAL A 136 11.47 0.11 19.07
C VAL A 136 10.52 1.05 19.81
N LYS A 137 9.95 0.59 20.92
CA LYS A 137 8.85 1.25 21.63
C LYS A 137 9.14 1.46 23.11
N PHE A 138 10.37 1.89 23.42
CA PHE A 138 10.73 2.19 24.79
C PHE A 138 9.84 3.32 25.31
N MET A 139 9.24 3.14 26.48
CA MET A 139 8.34 4.13 27.07
C MET A 139 8.99 5.53 27.20
N ARG A 140 10.31 5.59 27.41
CA ARG A 140 11.08 6.85 27.44
C ARG A 140 11.02 7.66 26.14
N TYR A 141 10.76 7.03 24.99
CA TYR A 141 10.56 7.73 23.72
C TYR A 141 9.25 8.51 23.72
N MET A 142 8.28 8.17 24.56
CA MET A 142 7.03 8.92 24.72
C MET A 142 7.13 10.06 25.73
N LEU A 143 8.23 10.17 26.48
CA LEU A 143 8.42 11.19 27.51
C LEU A 143 8.10 12.63 27.02
N PRO A 144 8.46 13.05 25.79
CA PRO A 144 8.12 14.38 25.29
C PRO A 144 6.61 14.65 25.10
N LEU A 145 5.75 13.62 25.17
CA LEU A 145 4.29 13.77 25.15
C LEU A 145 3.69 14.04 26.53
N TYR A 146 4.33 13.57 27.60
CA TYR A 146 3.74 13.52 28.94
C TYR A 146 3.33 14.90 29.47
N PRO A 147 4.17 15.96 29.38
CA PRO A 147 3.78 17.29 29.85
C PRO A 147 2.55 17.84 29.12
N PHE A 148 2.43 17.57 27.82
CA PHE A 148 1.31 18.04 27.01
C PHE A 148 0.04 17.24 27.28
N LEU A 149 0.15 15.93 27.47
CA LEU A 149 -0.98 15.09 27.86
C LEU A 149 -1.51 15.45 29.25
N ALA A 150 -0.63 15.70 30.22
CA ALA A 150 -1.01 16.22 31.53
C ALA A 150 -1.72 17.58 31.45
N LEU A 151 -1.22 18.48 30.58
CA LEU A 151 -1.87 19.77 30.32
C LEU A 151 -3.28 19.60 29.70
N ILE A 152 -3.44 18.65 28.78
CA ILE A 152 -4.73 18.31 28.15
C ILE A 152 -5.69 17.71 29.17
N ALA A 153 -5.21 16.81 30.05
CA ALA A 153 -5.97 16.24 31.16
C ALA A 153 -6.50 17.33 32.10
N ALA A 154 -5.62 18.25 32.53
CA ALA A 154 -6.02 19.39 33.35
C ALA A 154 -7.08 20.26 32.65
N ALA A 155 -6.92 20.50 31.35
CA ALA A 155 -7.85 21.31 30.57
C ALA A 155 -9.25 20.71 30.50
N VAL A 156 -9.38 19.40 30.28
CA VAL A 156 -10.69 18.74 30.21
C VAL A 156 -11.37 18.66 31.57
N LEU A 157 -10.62 18.43 32.65
CA LEU A 157 -11.15 18.43 34.02
C LEU A 157 -11.68 19.83 34.39
N LEU A 158 -10.93 20.89 34.07
CA LEU A 158 -11.38 22.28 34.26
C LEU A 158 -12.57 22.62 33.36
N ALA A 159 -12.61 22.10 32.13
CA ALA A 159 -13.76 22.29 31.24
C ALA A 159 -15.01 21.59 31.77
N PHE A 160 -14.87 20.39 32.32
CA PHE A 160 -15.95 19.62 32.95
C PHE A 160 -16.53 20.36 34.16
N LEU A 161 -15.68 20.98 34.99
CA LEU A 161 -16.11 21.87 36.08
C LEU A 161 -16.93 23.07 35.56
N ARG A 162 -16.52 23.68 34.45
CA ARG A 162 -17.12 24.92 33.92
C ARG A 162 -18.39 24.71 33.08
N TYR A 163 -18.50 23.59 32.35
CA TYR A 163 -19.57 23.34 31.37
C TYR A 163 -20.99 23.34 31.96
N THR A 164 -21.13 23.04 33.25
CA THR A 164 -22.43 22.94 33.92
C THR A 164 -22.73 24.09 34.89
N ALA A 165 -21.80 25.03 35.07
CA ALA A 165 -22.06 26.28 35.81
C ALA A 165 -22.88 27.29 34.98
N THR A 166 -22.86 27.17 33.66
CA THR A 166 -23.56 28.05 32.71
C THR A 166 -24.97 27.57 32.35
N HIS A 167 -25.32 26.30 32.62
CA HIS A 167 -26.69 25.78 32.50
C HIS A 167 -27.42 25.87 33.84
N ARG A 168 -28.04 27.03 34.11
CA ARG A 168 -29.00 27.19 35.22
C ARG A 168 -30.22 26.29 34.97
N GLN A 169 -30.23 25.07 35.50
CA GLN A 169 -31.45 24.29 35.71
C GLN A 169 -31.68 24.02 37.21
N THR A 170 -32.91 24.32 37.59
CA THR A 170 -33.71 24.06 38.80
C THR A 170 -33.08 23.36 40.02
N ALA A 171 -33.33 23.94 41.20
CA ALA A 171 -32.56 23.82 42.44
C ALA A 171 -32.74 22.54 43.29
N ARG A 172 -33.19 21.40 42.76
CA ARG A 172 -33.51 20.21 43.59
C ARG A 172 -32.51 19.05 43.55
N SER A 173 -31.46 19.08 42.72
CA SER A 173 -30.48 17.97 42.60
C SER A 173 -29.02 18.35 42.90
N ARG A 174 -28.78 19.30 43.83
CA ARG A 174 -27.49 20.01 43.97
C ARG A 174 -26.34 19.23 44.62
N LEU A 175 -26.60 18.27 45.52
CA LEU A 175 -25.53 17.60 46.28
C LEU A 175 -24.75 16.50 45.53
N PRO A 176 -25.39 15.55 44.82
CA PRO A 176 -24.65 14.43 44.22
C PRO A 176 -23.78 14.83 43.02
N LEU A 177 -24.21 15.84 42.24
CA LEU A 177 -23.48 16.25 41.03
C LEU A 177 -22.27 17.15 41.33
N ALA A 178 -22.29 17.91 42.42
CA ALA A 178 -21.13 18.68 42.87
C ALA A 178 -20.06 17.76 43.46
N PHE A 179 -20.47 16.76 44.26
CA PHE A 179 -19.58 15.73 44.78
C PHE A 179 -18.92 14.93 43.65
N LEU A 180 -19.66 14.56 42.60
CA LEU A 180 -19.10 13.88 41.43
C LEU A 180 -18.00 14.71 40.74
N ARG A 181 -18.20 16.03 40.58
CA ARG A 181 -17.28 16.92 39.85
C ARG A 181 -15.95 17.14 40.56
N TYR A 182 -16.00 17.54 41.83
CA TYR A 182 -14.80 17.68 42.64
C TYR A 182 -14.18 16.31 42.93
N GLY A 183 -15.02 15.29 43.09
CA GLY A 183 -14.63 13.90 43.21
C GLY A 183 -13.78 13.42 42.03
N THR A 184 -14.13 13.74 40.77
CA THR A 184 -13.30 13.36 39.61
C THR A 184 -11.89 13.96 39.67
N ILE A 185 -11.75 15.23 40.05
CA ILE A 185 -10.42 15.87 40.18
C ILE A 185 -9.63 15.26 41.33
N VAL A 186 -10.29 15.05 42.47
CA VAL A 186 -9.68 14.41 43.64
C VAL A 186 -9.23 13.00 43.27
N ILE A 187 -10.04 12.22 42.56
CA ILE A 187 -9.68 10.87 42.08
C ILE A 187 -8.47 10.94 41.14
N VAL A 188 -8.43 11.87 40.19
CA VAL A 188 -7.30 11.99 39.28
C VAL A 188 -6.02 12.38 40.01
N LEU A 189 -6.07 13.39 40.88
CA LEU A 189 -4.90 13.83 41.64
C LEU A 189 -4.44 12.78 42.66
N ALA A 190 -5.37 12.21 43.43
CA ALA A 190 -5.08 11.19 44.42
C ALA A 190 -4.56 9.91 43.77
N GLY A 191 -5.14 9.47 42.65
CA GLY A 191 -4.67 8.31 41.90
C GLY A 191 -3.27 8.52 41.31
N THR A 192 -3.01 9.70 40.75
CA THR A 192 -1.68 10.06 40.22
C THR A 192 -0.64 10.11 41.34
N LEU A 193 -0.99 10.74 42.47
CA LEU A 193 -0.11 10.83 43.64
C LEU A 193 0.13 9.46 44.25
N PHE A 194 -0.91 8.64 44.39
CA PHE A 194 -0.83 7.29 44.91
C PHE A 194 0.15 6.44 44.10
N GLN A 195 -0.02 6.40 42.77
CA GLN A 195 0.85 5.61 41.90
C GLN A 195 2.29 6.14 41.87
N GLY A 196 2.48 7.46 41.83
CA GLY A 196 3.81 8.07 41.88
C GLY A 196 4.54 7.82 43.20
N LEU A 197 3.85 7.93 44.34
CA LEU A 197 4.42 7.64 45.66
C LEU A 197 4.66 6.14 45.86
N ALA A 198 3.80 5.27 45.32
CA ALA A 198 4.00 3.82 45.33
C ALA A 198 5.28 3.44 44.58
N LEU A 199 5.53 4.06 43.42
CA LEU A 199 6.76 3.85 42.66
C LEU A 199 7.98 4.38 43.43
N LEU A 200 7.92 5.59 44.00
CA LEU A 200 9.01 6.14 44.80
C LEU A 200 9.33 5.29 46.05
N ASN A 201 8.35 4.54 46.58
CA ASN A 201 8.57 3.66 47.71
C ASN A 201 9.58 2.54 47.42
N ILE A 202 9.74 2.12 46.16
CA ILE A 202 10.74 1.12 45.77
C ILE A 202 12.14 1.50 46.25
N TYR A 203 12.52 2.78 46.14
CA TYR A 203 13.83 3.28 46.55
C TYR A 203 14.03 3.30 48.08
N SER A 204 13.00 3.01 48.86
CA SER A 204 13.12 2.78 50.31
C SER A 204 13.57 1.36 50.66
N GLN A 205 13.55 0.44 49.69
CA GLN A 205 14.03 -0.93 49.84
C GLN A 205 15.38 -1.11 49.12
N PRO A 206 16.25 -2.02 49.60
CA PRO A 206 17.47 -2.37 48.87
C PRO A 206 17.14 -2.90 47.46
N ASN A 207 17.94 -2.55 46.46
CA ASN A 207 17.77 -3.10 45.11
C ASN A 207 17.87 -4.64 45.14
N THR A 208 17.03 -5.33 44.37
CA THR A 208 16.94 -6.80 44.36
C THR A 208 18.27 -7.47 43.98
N ARG A 209 19.10 -6.86 43.11
CA ARG A 209 20.46 -7.33 42.81
C ARG A 209 21.37 -7.33 44.04
N VAL A 210 21.23 -6.34 44.92
CA VAL A 210 21.97 -6.26 46.19
C VAL A 210 21.44 -7.30 47.17
N GLN A 211 20.12 -7.50 47.25
CA GLN A 211 19.51 -8.54 48.08
C GLN A 211 19.98 -9.94 47.65
N ALA A 212 19.93 -10.22 46.35
CA ALA A 212 20.43 -11.46 45.76
C ALA A 212 21.92 -11.66 46.03
N SER A 213 22.75 -10.62 45.89
CA SER A 213 24.18 -10.70 46.17
C SER A 213 24.48 -11.04 47.63
N ARG A 214 23.79 -10.40 48.58
CA ARG A 214 23.90 -10.72 50.02
C ARG A 214 23.50 -12.16 50.31
N TRP A 215 22.45 -12.65 49.66
CA TRP A 215 22.04 -14.04 49.77
C TRP A 215 23.12 -14.98 49.21
N MET A 216 23.65 -14.70 48.02
CA MET A 216 24.71 -15.50 47.40
C MET A 216 25.97 -15.58 48.28
N TYR A 217 26.44 -14.46 48.83
CA TYR A 217 27.60 -14.45 49.73
C TYR A 217 27.39 -15.24 51.03
N SER A 218 26.14 -15.36 51.50
CA SER A 218 25.83 -16.08 52.74
C SER A 218 25.48 -17.56 52.53
N HIS A 219 25.08 -17.97 51.33
CA HIS A 219 24.57 -19.32 51.07
C HIS A 219 25.44 -20.13 50.10
N LEU A 220 26.20 -19.50 49.21
CA LEU A 220 27.09 -20.18 48.27
C LEU A 220 28.50 -20.29 48.84
N ARG A 221 29.19 -21.40 48.54
CA ARG A 221 30.55 -21.64 49.04
C ARG A 221 31.56 -20.82 48.23
N PRO A 222 32.60 -20.22 48.85
CA PRO A 222 33.71 -19.65 48.10
C PRO A 222 34.29 -20.67 47.11
N GLY A 223 34.59 -20.23 45.89
CA GLY A 223 35.02 -21.08 44.78
C GLY A 223 33.90 -21.75 43.99
N SER A 224 32.62 -21.58 44.36
CA SER A 224 31.49 -22.07 43.55
C SER A 224 31.52 -21.48 42.14
N VAL A 225 31.16 -22.28 41.15
CA VAL A 225 31.05 -21.88 39.74
C VAL A 225 29.67 -21.29 39.49
N LEU A 226 29.61 -20.02 39.13
CA LEU A 226 28.40 -19.28 38.86
C LEU A 226 28.25 -19.01 37.37
N THR A 227 27.02 -18.90 36.91
CA THR A 227 26.73 -18.33 35.59
C THR A 227 25.56 -17.36 35.67
N TYR A 228 25.38 -16.57 34.62
CA TYR A 228 24.29 -15.64 34.45
C TYR A 228 23.93 -15.52 32.97
N GLU A 229 22.87 -14.82 32.65
CA GLU A 229 22.42 -14.58 31.29
C GLU A 229 23.28 -13.49 30.61
N GLN A 230 23.96 -13.82 29.51
CA GLN A 230 24.72 -12.81 28.76
C GLN A 230 23.78 -11.71 28.26
N TRP A 231 24.25 -10.46 28.30
CA TRP A 231 23.44 -9.24 28.13
C TRP A 231 22.57 -8.84 29.33
N ASP A 232 22.75 -9.49 30.49
CA ASP A 232 22.26 -9.03 31.78
C ASP A 232 23.41 -8.69 32.75
N ASP A 233 23.08 -8.13 33.91
CA ASP A 233 24.06 -7.71 34.92
C ASP A 233 24.64 -8.93 35.67
N PRO A 234 25.97 -9.11 35.74
CA PRO A 234 26.54 -10.24 36.46
C PRO A 234 26.23 -10.15 37.97
N LEU A 235 25.85 -11.28 38.57
CA LEU A 235 25.68 -11.43 40.01
C LEU A 235 26.68 -12.46 40.58
N PRO A 236 27.16 -12.26 41.82
CA PRO A 236 26.83 -11.15 42.74
C PRO A 236 27.61 -9.86 42.43
N VAL A 237 27.12 -8.71 42.92
CA VAL A 237 27.84 -7.43 42.90
C VAL A 237 28.68 -7.24 44.17
N ALA A 238 29.66 -6.33 44.14
CA ALA A 238 30.45 -5.98 45.33
C ALA A 238 29.60 -5.19 46.33
N VAL A 239 29.39 -5.75 47.53
CA VAL A 239 28.59 -5.13 48.59
C VAL A 239 29.04 -5.60 49.98
N ASP A 240 28.87 -4.76 51.00
CA ASP A 240 29.21 -5.05 52.40
C ASP A 240 30.63 -5.62 52.60
N GLY A 241 31.60 -5.12 51.83
CA GLY A 241 33.00 -5.54 51.89
C GLY A 241 33.32 -6.88 51.24
N HIS A 242 32.35 -7.54 50.58
CA HIS A 242 32.56 -8.78 49.83
C HIS A 242 32.90 -8.47 48.36
N ASP A 243 33.88 -9.20 47.82
CA ASP A 243 34.31 -9.13 46.43
C ASP A 243 33.73 -10.32 45.64
N PRO A 244 33.05 -10.10 44.50
CA PRO A 244 32.57 -11.17 43.63
C PRO A 244 33.67 -12.16 43.20
N GLY A 245 34.94 -11.73 43.21
CA GLY A 245 36.11 -12.56 42.88
C GLY A 245 36.32 -13.81 43.76
N ILE A 246 35.56 -13.96 44.86
CA ILE A 246 35.57 -15.21 45.64
C ILE A 246 34.85 -16.38 44.94
N PHE A 247 34.08 -16.09 43.88
CA PHE A 247 33.39 -17.09 43.06
C PHE A 247 34.05 -17.20 41.68
N GLN A 248 33.86 -18.34 41.02
CA GLN A 248 34.34 -18.55 39.64
C GLN A 248 33.20 -18.31 38.66
N GLN A 249 33.43 -17.52 37.61
CA GLN A 249 32.44 -17.34 36.55
C GLN A 249 32.63 -18.43 35.48
N ALA A 250 31.55 -19.12 35.13
CA ALA A 250 31.53 -20.09 34.04
C ALA A 250 31.85 -19.38 32.73
N THR A 251 32.75 -19.96 31.93
CA THR A 251 33.13 -19.43 30.63
C THR A 251 33.00 -20.49 29.53
N TYR A 252 32.72 -20.05 28.31
CA TYR A 252 32.71 -20.86 27.10
C TYR A 252 33.47 -20.13 25.98
N PRO A 253 34.08 -20.85 25.03
CA PRO A 253 34.72 -20.21 23.88
C PRO A 253 33.65 -19.66 22.91
N ASP A 254 33.77 -18.40 22.52
CA ASP A 254 32.97 -17.85 21.42
C ASP A 254 33.41 -18.39 20.04
N ALA A 255 32.75 -17.93 18.98
CA ALA A 255 33.06 -18.33 17.60
C ALA A 255 34.52 -18.04 17.17
N SER A 256 35.22 -17.14 17.86
CA SER A 256 36.64 -16.83 17.64
C SER A 256 37.59 -17.60 18.57
N GLY A 257 37.04 -18.45 19.44
CA GLY A 257 37.76 -19.20 20.45
C GLY A 257 38.15 -18.39 21.69
N GLN A 258 37.63 -17.17 21.86
CA GLN A 258 37.90 -16.36 23.05
C GLN A 258 36.94 -16.74 24.19
N PRO A 259 37.41 -16.78 25.45
CA PRO A 259 36.57 -17.11 26.59
C PRO A 259 35.57 -15.98 26.87
N GLN A 260 34.28 -16.31 26.86
CA GLN A 260 33.17 -15.42 27.25
C GLN A 260 32.54 -15.94 28.54
N ALA A 261 32.16 -15.03 29.44
CA ALA A 261 31.47 -15.36 30.69
C ALA A 261 29.95 -15.27 30.55
N GLY A 262 29.23 -16.18 31.23
CA GLY A 262 27.76 -16.25 31.20
C GLY A 262 27.22 -17.25 30.17
N LEU A 263 25.91 -17.25 29.96
CA LEU A 263 25.19 -18.07 28.99
C LEU A 263 24.70 -17.22 27.82
N ASP A 264 25.14 -17.53 26.60
CA ASP A 264 24.61 -16.90 25.37
C ASP A 264 23.22 -17.43 25.03
N LEU A 265 22.21 -16.98 25.75
CA LEU A 265 20.82 -17.35 25.48
C LEU A 265 20.17 -16.50 24.38
N TYR A 266 20.77 -15.34 24.02
CA TYR A 266 20.29 -14.47 22.95
C TYR A 266 20.83 -14.82 21.55
N GLY A 267 21.94 -15.56 21.46
CA GLY A 267 22.44 -16.12 20.21
C GLY A 267 21.44 -17.08 19.58
N ASP A 268 21.51 -17.24 18.27
CA ASP A 268 20.58 -18.09 17.52
C ASP A 268 20.63 -19.54 18.01
N ASP A 269 19.49 -20.22 18.01
CA ASP A 269 19.44 -21.61 18.45
C ASP A 269 20.02 -22.54 17.40
N THR A 270 21.12 -23.19 17.77
CA THR A 270 21.80 -24.17 16.93
C THR A 270 22.11 -25.45 17.71
N VAL A 271 22.53 -26.49 16.99
CA VAL A 271 22.99 -27.74 17.59
C VAL A 271 24.24 -27.49 18.44
N GLU A 272 25.13 -26.60 17.99
CA GLU A 272 26.34 -26.20 18.70
C GLU A 272 26.02 -25.50 20.02
N LYS A 273 25.01 -24.63 20.04
CA LYS A 273 24.52 -24.00 21.28
C LYS A 273 24.00 -25.05 22.26
N ALA A 274 23.23 -26.05 21.79
CA ALA A 274 22.78 -27.16 22.63
C ALA A 274 23.95 -27.95 23.22
N HIS A 275 24.99 -28.24 22.44
CA HIS A 275 26.21 -28.90 22.93
C HIS A 275 26.96 -28.05 23.97
N MET A 276 27.07 -26.75 23.75
CA MET A 276 27.68 -25.81 24.68
C MET A 276 26.94 -25.82 26.03
N LEU A 277 25.61 -25.66 26.01
CA LEU A 277 24.79 -25.69 27.22
C LEU A 277 24.91 -27.04 27.94
N ALA A 278 24.84 -28.15 27.19
CA ALA A 278 24.94 -29.49 27.75
C ALA A 278 26.29 -29.78 28.42
N THR A 279 27.37 -29.16 27.92
CA THR A 279 28.73 -29.32 28.48
C THR A 279 28.95 -28.42 29.70
N LEU A 280 28.40 -27.20 29.68
CA LEU A 280 28.65 -26.18 30.69
C LEU A 280 27.81 -26.38 31.95
N LEU A 281 26.50 -26.67 31.80
CA LEU A 281 25.53 -26.74 32.90
C LEU A 281 25.88 -27.75 34.01
N PRO A 282 26.40 -28.96 33.74
CA PRO A 282 26.78 -29.89 34.80
C PRO A 282 27.87 -29.35 35.74
N GLY A 283 28.73 -28.46 35.23
CA GLY A 283 29.82 -27.84 35.99
C GLY A 283 29.41 -26.58 36.78
N ILE A 284 28.18 -26.09 36.63
CA ILE A 284 27.70 -24.86 37.27
C ILE A 284 27.04 -25.18 38.62
N ASP A 285 27.42 -24.48 39.69
CA ASP A 285 26.82 -24.63 41.01
C ASP A 285 25.57 -23.76 41.20
N ALA A 286 25.52 -22.57 40.57
CA ALA A 286 24.34 -21.71 40.60
C ALA A 286 24.17 -20.88 39.32
N ILE A 287 22.92 -20.69 38.89
CA ILE A 287 22.51 -19.84 37.77
C ILE A 287 21.79 -18.62 38.36
N ALA A 288 22.34 -17.43 38.12
CA ALA A 288 21.73 -16.17 38.52
C ALA A 288 20.98 -15.55 37.34
N MET A 289 19.69 -15.27 37.54
CA MET A 289 18.85 -14.49 36.63
C MET A 289 18.58 -13.14 37.30
N PRO A 290 19.33 -12.08 36.97
CA PRO A 290 19.24 -10.79 37.65
C PRO A 290 17.96 -10.02 37.31
N THR A 291 17.38 -10.30 36.14
CA THR A 291 16.18 -9.64 35.61
C THR A 291 15.32 -10.62 34.79
N ASP A 292 14.12 -10.17 34.39
CA ASP A 292 13.24 -10.91 33.48
C ASP A 292 13.50 -10.61 31.98
N ARG A 293 14.67 -10.04 31.64
CA ARG A 293 14.91 -9.49 30.30
C ARG A 293 14.86 -10.58 29.22
N LEU A 294 15.55 -11.69 29.43
CA LEU A 294 15.65 -12.74 28.40
C LEU A 294 14.42 -13.63 28.40
N ASP A 295 13.92 -14.05 29.56
CA ASP A 295 12.77 -14.96 29.64
C ASP A 295 11.43 -14.29 29.25
N LYS A 296 11.33 -12.95 29.21
CA LYS A 296 10.18 -12.23 28.59
C LYS A 296 10.34 -11.92 27.11
N SER A 297 11.56 -11.77 26.61
CA SER A 297 11.81 -11.38 25.23
C SER A 297 12.00 -12.58 24.29
N VAL A 298 12.71 -13.62 24.73
CA VAL A 298 13.01 -14.83 23.96
C VAL A 298 11.74 -15.58 23.53
N PRO A 299 10.73 -15.83 24.39
CA PRO A 299 9.52 -16.55 24.00
C PRO A 299 8.67 -15.86 22.93
N ARG A 300 8.90 -14.57 22.66
CA ARG A 300 8.20 -13.83 21.62
C ARG A 300 8.63 -14.25 20.21
N ILE A 301 9.78 -14.90 20.06
CA ILE A 301 10.36 -15.29 18.77
C ILE A 301 10.59 -16.81 18.73
N PRO A 302 9.52 -17.64 18.84
CA PRO A 302 9.66 -19.09 18.95
C PRO A 302 10.29 -19.75 17.74
N ALA A 303 10.16 -19.13 16.55
CA ALA A 303 10.80 -19.60 15.34
C ALA A 303 12.33 -19.45 15.35
N ARG A 304 12.89 -18.58 16.22
CA ARG A 304 14.32 -18.35 16.36
C ARG A 304 14.91 -19.03 17.59
N TYR A 305 14.12 -19.14 18.67
CA TYR A 305 14.57 -19.62 19.96
C TYR A 305 13.85 -20.89 20.48
N PRO A 306 13.58 -21.91 19.66
CA PRO A 306 12.82 -23.07 20.12
C PRO A 306 13.55 -23.89 21.21
N LEU A 307 14.89 -23.99 21.14
CA LEU A 307 15.73 -24.64 22.15
C LEU A 307 15.84 -23.81 23.42
N THR A 308 16.02 -22.49 23.32
CA THR A 308 16.17 -21.63 24.50
C THR A 308 14.85 -21.51 25.27
N ILE A 309 13.71 -21.47 24.57
CA ILE A 309 12.39 -21.57 25.22
C ILE A 309 12.27 -22.88 25.99
N HIS A 310 12.71 -23.99 25.39
CA HIS A 310 12.71 -25.30 26.05
C HIS A 310 13.65 -25.34 27.25
N TYR A 311 14.83 -24.73 27.15
CA TYR A 311 15.76 -24.54 28.28
C TYR A 311 15.07 -23.86 29.47
N TYR A 312 14.36 -22.74 29.27
CA TYR A 312 13.64 -22.06 30.35
C TYR A 312 12.54 -22.94 30.96
N GLN A 313 11.78 -23.68 30.13
CA GLN A 313 10.76 -24.61 30.62
C GLN A 313 11.38 -25.69 31.53
N LEU A 314 12.53 -26.23 31.14
CA LEU A 314 13.25 -27.22 31.93
C LEU A 314 13.87 -26.61 33.20
N LEU A 315 14.39 -25.38 33.14
CA LEU A 315 14.96 -24.67 34.29
C LEU A 315 13.90 -24.41 35.36
N PHE A 316 12.78 -23.77 34.98
CA PHE A 316 11.72 -23.40 35.92
C PHE A 316 10.96 -24.60 36.49
N SER A 317 10.90 -25.71 35.75
CA SER A 317 10.29 -26.94 36.23
C SER A 317 11.23 -27.82 37.07
N GLY A 318 12.49 -27.40 37.25
CA GLY A 318 13.52 -28.16 37.97
C GLY A 318 14.12 -29.34 37.19
N HIS A 319 13.69 -29.57 35.95
CA HIS A 319 14.14 -30.70 35.14
C HIS A 319 15.53 -30.52 34.54
N LEU A 320 16.21 -29.37 34.73
CA LEU A 320 17.64 -29.20 34.42
C LEU A 320 18.59 -29.63 35.55
N GLY A 321 18.07 -30.10 36.69
CA GLY A 321 18.91 -30.42 37.87
C GLY A 321 19.31 -29.18 38.67
N PHE A 322 18.45 -28.16 38.66
CA PHE A 322 18.55 -26.95 39.46
C PHE A 322 17.18 -26.66 40.06
N HIS A 323 17.14 -26.17 41.30
CA HIS A 323 15.90 -25.68 41.91
C HIS A 323 16.01 -24.18 42.21
N LEU A 324 14.88 -23.47 42.18
CA LEU A 324 14.80 -22.08 42.58
C LEU A 324 15.09 -21.99 44.09
N ALA A 325 16.23 -21.42 44.46
CA ALA A 325 16.70 -21.36 45.84
C ALA A 325 16.35 -20.02 46.52
N ALA A 326 16.31 -18.93 45.74
CA ALA A 326 15.90 -17.63 46.22
C ALA A 326 15.32 -16.77 45.10
N GLU A 327 14.38 -15.91 45.48
CA GLU A 327 13.65 -15.00 44.60
C GLU A 327 13.50 -13.65 45.33
N PHE A 328 13.80 -12.56 44.62
CA PHE A 328 13.79 -11.20 45.17
C PHE A 328 13.03 -10.27 44.24
N GLU A 329 11.94 -9.71 44.77
CA GLU A 329 11.06 -8.79 44.05
C GLU A 329 10.77 -7.56 44.93
N ASN A 330 10.83 -6.39 44.30
CA ASN A 330 10.35 -5.15 44.90
C ASN A 330 9.25 -4.61 44.00
N HIS A 331 8.01 -4.52 44.49
CA HIS A 331 6.91 -3.92 43.74
C HIS A 331 6.57 -2.51 44.24
N PRO A 332 6.08 -1.62 43.37
CA PRO A 332 5.51 -0.35 43.79
C PRO A 332 4.41 -0.59 44.82
N ASN A 333 4.54 -0.01 46.01
CA ASN A 333 3.57 -0.24 47.08
C ASN A 333 3.36 1.03 47.92
N LEU A 334 2.12 1.23 48.36
CA LEU A 334 1.77 2.36 49.21
C LEU A 334 0.55 1.99 50.08
N LEU A 335 0.61 2.30 51.38
CA LEU A 335 -0.46 1.99 52.34
C LEU A 335 -0.88 0.50 52.36
N GLY A 336 0.05 -0.42 52.11
CA GLY A 336 -0.22 -1.87 52.06
C GLY A 336 -0.90 -2.34 50.78
N ILE A 337 -1.04 -1.47 49.77
CA ILE A 337 -1.52 -1.83 48.44
C ILE A 337 -0.31 -1.94 47.51
N THR A 338 -0.08 -3.13 46.97
CA THR A 338 0.98 -3.41 45.99
C THR A 338 0.43 -3.33 44.57
N LEU A 339 1.17 -2.69 43.67
CA LEU A 339 0.88 -2.65 42.24
C LEU A 339 1.75 -3.69 41.54
N ASP A 340 1.12 -4.70 40.96
CA ASP A 340 1.80 -5.69 40.13
C ASP A 340 2.14 -5.08 38.77
N ASP A 341 3.42 -4.83 38.53
CA ASP A 341 4.01 -4.25 37.33
C ASP A 341 4.86 -5.24 36.53
N SER A 342 4.68 -6.55 36.78
CA SER A 342 5.36 -7.62 36.05
C SER A 342 5.13 -7.57 34.53
N GLY A 343 4.00 -7.02 34.09
CA GLY A 343 3.65 -6.81 32.67
C GLY A 343 4.14 -5.48 32.06
N ALA A 344 4.96 -4.70 32.76
CA ALA A 344 5.47 -3.42 32.25
C ALA A 344 6.59 -3.60 31.21
N ASP A 345 6.75 -2.59 30.35
CA ASP A 345 7.90 -2.44 29.45
C ASP A 345 9.22 -2.52 30.23
N GLU A 346 10.27 -3.09 29.64
CA GLU A 346 11.55 -3.27 30.33
C GLU A 346 12.15 -1.94 30.82
N SER A 347 11.87 -0.82 30.14
CA SER A 347 12.33 0.49 30.58
C SER A 347 11.69 1.01 31.87
N TYR A 348 10.65 0.33 32.38
CA TYR A 348 9.96 0.67 33.62
C TYR A 348 10.46 -0.10 34.85
N SER A 349 10.69 -1.41 34.74
CA SER A 349 10.98 -2.27 35.89
C SER A 349 12.42 -2.78 35.97
N VAL A 350 13.04 -3.12 34.83
CA VAL A 350 14.35 -3.84 34.78
C VAL A 350 15.51 -3.05 35.38
N PHE A 351 15.45 -1.72 35.33
CA PHE A 351 16.54 -0.87 35.82
C PHE A 351 16.42 -0.60 37.33
N ASP A 352 15.26 -0.15 37.80
CA ASP A 352 15.06 0.32 39.17
C ASP A 352 14.78 -0.82 40.17
N HIS A 353 13.98 -1.82 39.77
CA HIS A 353 13.49 -2.91 40.63
C HIS A 353 13.23 -4.20 39.83
N PRO A 354 14.28 -4.82 39.27
CA PRO A 354 14.09 -6.06 38.54
C PRO A 354 13.70 -7.20 39.49
N HIS A 355 13.16 -8.25 38.91
CA HIS A 355 12.95 -9.51 39.57
C HIS A 355 14.21 -10.38 39.44
N ALA A 356 14.85 -10.71 40.57
CA ALA A 356 16.06 -11.53 40.60
C ALA A 356 15.80 -12.94 41.14
N ARG A 357 16.21 -13.96 40.39
CA ARG A 357 16.04 -15.39 40.72
C ARG A 357 17.39 -16.10 40.76
N ILE A 358 17.63 -16.89 41.80
CA ILE A 358 18.85 -17.69 41.96
C ILE A 358 18.48 -19.17 41.97
N PHE A 359 18.98 -19.91 40.98
CA PHE A 359 18.82 -21.35 40.88
C PHE A 359 20.10 -22.03 41.37
N VAL A 360 19.96 -23.02 42.24
CA VAL A 360 21.10 -23.77 42.79
C VAL A 360 21.04 -25.21 42.31
N ARG A 361 22.20 -25.76 41.97
CA ARG A 361 22.35 -27.12 41.44
C ARG A 361 21.93 -28.16 42.48
N ASP A 362 21.18 -29.18 42.05
CA ASP A 362 20.89 -30.36 42.84
C ASP A 362 22.15 -31.23 43.04
N ALA A 363 22.30 -31.82 44.21
CA ALA A 363 23.44 -32.69 44.55
C ALA A 363 22.96 -34.11 44.91
N PRO A 364 23.36 -35.15 44.16
CA PRO A 364 24.20 -35.13 42.95
C PRO A 364 23.46 -34.57 41.72
N TYR A 365 24.22 -34.05 40.73
CA TYR A 365 23.63 -33.58 39.48
C TYR A 365 23.05 -34.74 38.66
N PRO A 366 21.81 -34.65 38.14
CA PRO A 366 21.09 -35.81 37.63
C PRO A 366 21.47 -36.27 36.22
N TYR A 367 22.24 -35.50 35.45
CA TYR A 367 22.51 -35.77 34.02
C TYR A 367 23.99 -35.75 33.65
N THR A 368 24.39 -36.63 32.72
CA THR A 368 25.64 -36.45 31.97
C THR A 368 25.46 -35.40 30.86
N PRO A 369 26.55 -34.84 30.30
CA PRO A 369 26.46 -33.93 29.15
C PRO A 369 25.65 -34.50 27.98
N ASP A 370 25.86 -35.78 27.61
CA ASP A 370 25.12 -36.41 26.50
C ASP A 370 23.63 -36.55 26.79
N GLN A 371 23.26 -36.94 28.03
CA GLN A 371 21.86 -37.02 28.45
C GLN A 371 21.19 -35.65 28.42
N LEU A 372 21.90 -34.61 28.87
CA LEU A 372 21.41 -33.24 28.88
C LEU A 372 21.25 -32.68 27.47
N PHE A 373 22.18 -32.98 26.56
CA PHE A 373 22.11 -32.60 25.15
C PHE A 373 20.84 -33.16 24.48
N HIS A 374 20.57 -34.46 24.63
CA HIS A 374 19.34 -35.06 24.09
C HIS A 374 18.08 -34.48 24.74
N LYS A 375 18.13 -34.21 26.05
CA LYS A 375 17.01 -33.61 26.77
C LYS A 375 16.69 -32.20 26.27
N LEU A 376 17.70 -31.38 25.99
CA LEU A 376 17.54 -30.02 25.47
C LEU A 376 16.91 -29.97 24.08
N LEU A 377 17.08 -31.03 23.27
CA LEU A 377 16.56 -31.11 21.90
C LEU A 377 15.27 -31.94 21.77
N ASP A 378 14.78 -32.53 22.85
CA ASP A 378 13.59 -33.39 22.81
C ASP A 378 12.34 -32.59 22.40
N GLY A 379 11.69 -32.99 21.30
CA GLY A 379 10.53 -32.29 20.74
C GLY A 379 10.83 -30.90 20.13
N VAL A 380 12.10 -30.46 20.09
CA VAL A 380 12.52 -29.15 19.57
C VAL A 380 12.88 -29.25 18.09
N HIS A 381 12.28 -28.40 17.27
CA HIS A 381 12.64 -28.24 15.86
C HIS A 381 13.51 -27.00 15.69
N LEU A 382 14.82 -27.20 15.54
CA LEU A 382 15.77 -26.09 15.37
C LEU A 382 15.61 -25.41 14.00
N PRO A 383 15.91 -24.10 13.90
CA PRO A 383 15.92 -23.41 12.62
C PRO A 383 17.03 -23.93 11.70
N ALA A 384 16.85 -23.78 10.39
CA ALA A 384 17.86 -24.18 9.42
C ALA A 384 19.15 -23.37 9.60
N PRO A 385 20.34 -23.98 9.45
CA PRO A 385 21.61 -23.24 9.50
C PRO A 385 21.63 -22.08 8.50
N GLY A 386 21.95 -20.87 8.97
CA GLY A 386 21.97 -19.67 8.13
C GLY A 386 20.61 -19.02 7.86
N ALA A 387 19.53 -19.48 8.51
CA ALA A 387 18.25 -18.80 8.45
C ALA A 387 18.38 -17.36 9.00
N GLN A 388 18.09 -16.35 8.16
CA GLN A 388 17.99 -14.97 8.62
C GLN A 388 16.67 -14.78 9.39
N LEU A 389 16.76 -14.90 10.71
CA LEU A 389 15.62 -14.82 11.64
C LEU A 389 15.62 -13.47 12.38
N SER A 390 16.05 -12.41 11.71
CA SER A 390 16.03 -11.06 12.27
C SER A 390 14.65 -10.78 12.86
N GLY A 391 14.58 -10.31 14.12
CA GLY A 391 13.32 -10.01 14.81
C GLY A 391 12.49 -8.90 14.15
N THR A 392 12.99 -8.28 13.08
CA THR A 392 12.34 -7.18 12.38
C THR A 392 11.81 -7.61 11.01
N GLN A 393 12.22 -8.77 10.53
CA GLN A 393 11.74 -9.37 9.29
C GLN A 393 10.48 -10.18 9.58
N ARG A 394 9.38 -9.86 8.90
CA ARG A 394 8.17 -10.67 8.99
C ARG A 394 8.43 -12.00 8.28
N SER A 395 7.94 -13.10 8.86
CA SER A 395 7.92 -14.37 8.12
C SER A 395 7.06 -14.19 6.88
N LEU A 396 7.64 -14.44 5.71
CA LEU A 396 6.92 -14.46 4.43
C LEU A 396 6.41 -15.89 4.09
N LEU A 397 6.50 -16.80 5.05
CA LEU A 397 6.03 -18.18 4.97
C LEU A 397 4.66 -18.33 5.62
N LEU A 398 3.87 -19.26 5.09
CA LEU A 398 2.60 -19.70 5.65
C LEU A 398 2.84 -20.52 6.92
N THR A 399 1.91 -20.38 7.87
CA THR A 399 1.83 -21.26 9.04
C THR A 399 1.32 -22.66 8.65
N PRO A 400 1.60 -23.70 9.45
CA PRO A 400 1.08 -25.05 9.18
C PRO A 400 -0.44 -25.11 9.04
N GLN A 401 -1.18 -24.32 9.82
CA GLN A 401 -2.64 -24.24 9.71
C GLN A 401 -3.07 -23.65 8.36
N GLN A 402 -2.44 -22.55 7.93
CA GLN A 402 -2.76 -21.94 6.62
C GLN A 402 -2.43 -22.89 5.45
N ILE A 403 -1.34 -23.66 5.55
CA ILE A 403 -1.01 -24.69 4.56
C ILE A 403 -2.12 -25.76 4.53
N ALA A 404 -2.57 -26.23 5.71
CA ALA A 404 -3.64 -27.21 5.81
C ALA A 404 -4.98 -26.69 5.25
N ASP A 405 -5.31 -25.42 5.49
CA ASP A 405 -6.51 -24.79 4.96
C ASP A 405 -6.48 -24.70 3.42
N ASN A 406 -5.32 -24.39 2.84
CA ASN A 406 -5.14 -24.35 1.38
C ASN A 406 -5.30 -25.73 0.71
N GLN A 407 -5.14 -26.83 1.45
CA GLN A 407 -5.39 -28.18 0.92
C GLN A 407 -6.88 -28.54 0.81
N GLN A 408 -7.79 -27.74 1.37
CA GLN A 408 -9.23 -28.03 1.38
C GLN A 408 -9.96 -27.58 0.09
N SER A 409 -9.29 -26.86 -0.81
CA SER A 409 -9.92 -26.32 -2.02
C SER A 409 -10.31 -27.41 -3.02
N PRO A 410 -11.50 -27.33 -3.66
CA PRO A 410 -11.89 -28.31 -4.67
C PRO A 410 -11.04 -28.16 -5.94
N PRO A 411 -10.97 -29.22 -6.78
CA PRO A 411 -10.28 -29.14 -8.07
C PRO A 411 -10.79 -27.99 -8.93
N PHE A 412 -9.91 -27.44 -9.77
CA PHE A 412 -10.19 -26.22 -10.53
C PHE A 412 -11.37 -26.39 -11.50
N SER A 413 -11.49 -27.56 -12.14
CA SER A 413 -12.60 -27.90 -13.04
C SER A 413 -13.97 -27.93 -12.34
N VAL A 414 -14.01 -28.22 -11.03
CA VAL A 414 -15.22 -28.18 -10.22
C VAL A 414 -15.60 -26.73 -9.91
N GLN A 415 -14.61 -25.86 -9.69
CA GLN A 415 -14.82 -24.43 -9.47
C GLN A 415 -15.26 -23.71 -10.76
N PHE A 416 -14.73 -24.13 -11.91
CA PHE A 416 -14.97 -23.53 -13.22
C PHE A 416 -15.35 -24.60 -14.26
N PRO A 417 -16.60 -25.10 -14.26
CA PRO A 417 -17.01 -26.17 -15.17
C PRO A 417 -17.00 -25.71 -16.63
N ALA A 418 -16.18 -26.34 -17.48
CA ALA A 418 -15.98 -25.96 -18.89
C ALA A 418 -17.28 -25.92 -19.71
N HIS A 419 -18.25 -26.80 -19.41
CA HIS A 419 -19.52 -26.89 -20.12
C HIS A 419 -20.66 -26.05 -19.51
N SER A 420 -20.35 -25.13 -18.58
CA SER A 420 -21.37 -24.26 -17.99
C SER A 420 -21.93 -23.25 -19.02
N LEU A 421 -23.17 -22.79 -18.83
CA LEU A 421 -23.75 -21.75 -19.68
C LEU A 421 -22.90 -20.47 -19.73
N ALA A 422 -22.23 -20.15 -18.62
CA ALA A 422 -21.31 -19.01 -18.56
C ALA A 422 -20.10 -19.21 -19.47
N ASN A 423 -19.56 -20.43 -19.59
CA ASN A 423 -18.45 -20.73 -20.48
C ASN A 423 -18.86 -20.90 -21.96
N VAL A 424 -20.14 -21.19 -22.24
CA VAL A 424 -20.68 -21.19 -23.62
C VAL A 424 -20.81 -19.76 -24.16
N ALA A 425 -21.20 -18.80 -23.31
CA ALA A 425 -21.37 -17.39 -23.70
C ALA A 425 -20.66 -16.43 -22.74
N PRO A 426 -19.32 -16.50 -22.62
CA PRO A 426 -18.56 -15.84 -21.55
C PRO A 426 -18.66 -14.31 -21.63
N VAL A 427 -18.64 -13.74 -22.83
CA VAL A 427 -18.81 -12.28 -23.05
C VAL A 427 -20.14 -11.78 -22.50
N PHE A 428 -21.24 -12.51 -22.77
CA PHE A 428 -22.58 -12.11 -22.34
C PHE A 428 -22.74 -12.18 -20.83
N PHE A 429 -22.35 -13.29 -20.20
CA PHE A 429 -22.49 -13.47 -18.75
C PHE A 429 -21.57 -12.53 -17.96
N TRP A 430 -20.37 -12.25 -18.47
CA TRP A 430 -19.48 -11.25 -17.88
C TRP A 430 -20.07 -9.84 -17.96
N TRP A 431 -20.54 -9.42 -19.15
CA TRP A 431 -21.23 -8.13 -19.31
C TRP A 431 -22.48 -8.03 -18.43
N LEU A 432 -23.27 -9.10 -18.32
CA LEU A 432 -24.45 -9.16 -17.47
C LEU A 432 -24.07 -9.01 -15.99
N ALA A 433 -23.02 -9.65 -15.52
CA ALA A 433 -22.53 -9.50 -14.15
C ALA A 433 -22.14 -8.03 -13.86
N LEU A 434 -21.42 -7.37 -14.78
CA LEU A 434 -21.05 -5.96 -14.64
C LEU A 434 -22.27 -5.03 -14.62
N LEU A 435 -23.27 -5.30 -15.47
CA LEU A 435 -24.54 -4.58 -15.48
C LEU A 435 -25.28 -4.74 -14.16
N LEU A 436 -25.46 -5.98 -13.69
CA LEU A 436 -26.16 -6.28 -12.44
C LEU A 436 -25.46 -5.65 -11.23
N LEU A 437 -24.15 -5.80 -11.10
CA LEU A 437 -23.40 -5.18 -10.00
C LEU A 437 -23.54 -3.66 -9.98
N GLY A 438 -23.49 -3.01 -11.15
CA GLY A 438 -23.77 -1.58 -11.27
C GLY A 438 -25.17 -1.22 -10.80
N LEU A 439 -26.19 -1.96 -11.25
CA LEU A 439 -27.59 -1.73 -10.84
C LEU A 439 -27.82 -1.96 -9.33
N LEU A 440 -27.10 -2.91 -8.72
CA LEU A 440 -27.17 -3.16 -7.27
C LEU A 440 -26.57 -2.02 -6.45
N VAL A 441 -25.49 -1.41 -6.94
CA VAL A 441 -24.80 -0.32 -6.22
C VAL A 441 -25.38 1.05 -6.52
N TYR A 442 -26.04 1.25 -7.66
CA TYR A 442 -26.58 2.55 -8.04
C TYR A 442 -27.48 3.20 -6.96
N PRO A 443 -28.45 2.49 -6.32
CA PRO A 443 -29.29 3.07 -5.26
C PRO A 443 -28.52 3.51 -4.00
N LEU A 444 -27.35 2.90 -3.75
CA LEU A 444 -26.47 3.22 -2.62
C LEU A 444 -25.77 4.57 -2.83
N ILE A 445 -25.23 4.79 -4.04
CA ILE A 445 -24.47 6.01 -4.35
C ILE A 445 -25.30 7.14 -4.96
N PHE A 446 -26.51 6.84 -5.46
CA PHE A 446 -27.45 7.82 -6.00
C PHE A 446 -27.65 9.07 -5.11
N PRO A 447 -27.84 8.96 -3.78
CA PRO A 447 -27.94 10.14 -2.91
C PRO A 447 -26.58 10.79 -2.61
N VAL A 448 -25.48 10.03 -2.65
CA VAL A 448 -24.12 10.49 -2.32
C VAL A 448 -23.51 11.29 -3.47
N LEU A 449 -23.69 10.83 -4.71
CA LEU A 449 -23.16 11.44 -5.93
C LEU A 449 -24.19 12.31 -6.65
N ARG A 450 -25.14 12.87 -5.90
CA ARG A 450 -26.24 13.69 -6.41
C ARG A 450 -25.80 14.85 -7.30
N THR A 451 -24.57 15.33 -7.12
CA THR A 451 -23.97 16.45 -7.86
C THR A 451 -23.44 16.08 -9.24
N LEU A 452 -23.22 14.79 -9.52
CA LEU A 452 -22.84 14.31 -10.85
C LEU A 452 -24.08 14.23 -11.75
N ALA A 453 -23.89 14.38 -13.07
CA ALA A 453 -25.00 14.49 -14.02
C ALA A 453 -25.84 13.20 -14.12
N ASP A 454 -25.21 12.04 -13.99
CA ASP A 454 -25.78 10.69 -13.98
C ASP A 454 -26.10 10.17 -12.57
N ARG A 455 -25.73 10.94 -11.53
CA ARG A 455 -25.72 10.56 -10.12
C ARG A 455 -24.88 9.31 -9.82
N GLY A 456 -23.78 9.14 -10.56
CA GLY A 456 -22.83 8.05 -10.37
C GLY A 456 -23.23 6.73 -11.01
N TYR A 457 -24.06 6.73 -12.06
CA TYR A 457 -24.49 5.51 -12.73
C TYR A 457 -23.30 4.74 -13.30
N ILE A 458 -22.39 5.39 -14.05
CA ILE A 458 -21.26 4.64 -14.60
C ILE A 458 -20.30 4.17 -13.51
N PHE A 459 -20.06 5.02 -12.50
CA PHE A 459 -19.21 4.72 -11.34
C PHE A 459 -19.76 3.58 -10.48
N SER A 460 -21.07 3.31 -10.55
CA SER A 460 -21.69 2.17 -9.87
C SER A 460 -21.12 0.84 -10.33
N LYS A 461 -20.67 0.71 -11.60
CA LYS A 461 -20.07 -0.52 -12.12
C LYS A 461 -18.73 -0.80 -11.45
N THR A 462 -17.81 0.17 -11.46
CA THR A 462 -16.51 0.06 -10.76
C THR A 462 -16.73 -0.23 -9.28
N LEU A 463 -17.59 0.54 -8.60
CA LEU A 463 -17.85 0.35 -7.18
C LEU A 463 -18.57 -0.98 -6.89
N GLY A 464 -19.39 -1.49 -7.81
CA GLY A 464 -20.03 -2.80 -7.73
C GLY A 464 -19.03 -3.94 -7.70
N ILE A 465 -17.97 -3.86 -8.50
CA ILE A 465 -16.87 -4.82 -8.47
C ILE A 465 -16.14 -4.73 -7.12
N LEU A 466 -15.81 -3.51 -6.67
CA LEU A 466 -15.10 -3.29 -5.40
C LEU A 466 -15.91 -3.76 -4.17
N LEU A 467 -17.21 -3.48 -4.14
CA LEU A 467 -18.11 -3.87 -3.03
C LEU A 467 -18.51 -5.35 -3.06
N LEU A 468 -18.32 -6.05 -4.19
CA LEU A 468 -18.38 -7.50 -4.24
C LEU A 468 -17.09 -8.11 -3.65
N ALA A 469 -15.93 -7.63 -4.11
CA ALA A 469 -14.64 -8.16 -3.73
C ALA A 469 -14.28 -7.89 -2.27
N TYR A 470 -14.49 -6.66 -1.78
CA TYR A 470 -14.04 -6.24 -0.46
C TYR A 470 -14.66 -7.04 0.70
N PRO A 471 -15.99 -7.22 0.81
CA PRO A 471 -16.56 -8.02 1.89
C PRO A 471 -16.17 -9.49 1.79
N ALA A 472 -16.11 -10.05 0.58
CA ALA A 472 -15.68 -11.44 0.37
C ALA A 472 -14.22 -11.64 0.79
N TRP A 473 -13.33 -10.71 0.44
CA TRP A 473 -11.94 -10.68 0.88
C TRP A 473 -11.83 -10.52 2.39
N LEU A 474 -12.55 -9.57 3.00
CA LEU A 474 -12.47 -9.30 4.44
C LEU A 474 -12.92 -10.52 5.25
N LEU A 475 -14.01 -11.18 4.83
CA LEU A 475 -14.50 -12.41 5.46
C LEU A 475 -13.49 -13.56 5.33
N ALA A 476 -12.78 -13.66 4.20
CA ALA A 476 -11.74 -14.65 3.99
C ALA A 476 -10.45 -14.33 4.77
N ALA A 477 -10.02 -13.07 4.82
CA ALA A 477 -8.85 -12.64 5.58
C ALA A 477 -9.05 -12.84 7.10
N THR A 478 -10.27 -12.67 7.58
CA THR A 478 -10.65 -12.89 8.98
C THR A 478 -11.07 -14.34 9.29
N HIS A 479 -10.96 -15.26 8.31
CA HIS A 479 -11.34 -16.67 8.43
C HIS A 479 -12.81 -16.92 8.84
N ILE A 480 -13.71 -15.95 8.60
CA ILE A 480 -15.15 -16.07 8.88
C ILE A 480 -15.86 -16.90 7.81
N LEU A 481 -15.58 -16.63 6.53
CA LEU A 481 -16.08 -17.40 5.39
C LEU A 481 -14.98 -17.54 4.34
N PRO A 482 -14.87 -18.70 3.66
CA PRO A 482 -13.87 -18.87 2.62
C PRO A 482 -14.19 -18.01 1.39
N PHE A 483 -13.16 -17.64 0.63
CA PHE A 483 -13.26 -16.97 -0.66
C PHE A 483 -13.78 -17.94 -1.74
N SER A 484 -15.10 -18.14 -1.70
CA SER A 484 -15.81 -19.10 -2.54
C SER A 484 -16.91 -18.42 -3.35
N ARG A 485 -17.39 -19.11 -4.40
CA ARG A 485 -18.56 -18.65 -5.17
C ARG A 485 -19.81 -18.49 -4.29
N ALA A 486 -20.01 -19.38 -3.31
CA ALA A 486 -21.13 -19.29 -2.38
C ALA A 486 -21.07 -18.01 -1.53
N SER A 487 -19.88 -17.68 -1.02
CA SER A 487 -19.65 -16.43 -0.26
C SER A 487 -19.90 -15.19 -1.13
N LEU A 488 -19.46 -15.20 -2.39
CA LEU A 488 -19.70 -14.10 -3.33
C LEU A 488 -21.19 -13.94 -3.68
N LEU A 489 -21.92 -15.05 -3.86
CA LEU A 489 -23.38 -15.02 -4.05
C LEU A 489 -24.11 -14.50 -2.80
N LEU A 490 -23.64 -14.85 -1.60
CA LEU A 490 -24.16 -14.31 -0.35
C LEU A 490 -23.94 -12.79 -0.26
N VAL A 491 -22.73 -12.31 -0.55
CA VAL A 491 -22.42 -10.87 -0.59
C VAL A 491 -23.30 -10.16 -1.62
N MET A 492 -23.43 -10.71 -2.83
CA MET A 492 -24.31 -10.17 -3.87
C MET A 492 -25.79 -10.17 -3.43
N GLY A 493 -26.23 -11.18 -2.68
CA GLY A 493 -27.57 -11.26 -2.08
C GLY A 493 -27.80 -10.17 -1.04
N VAL A 494 -26.83 -9.90 -0.17
CA VAL A 494 -26.87 -8.79 0.79
C VAL A 494 -26.90 -7.44 0.06
N MET A 495 -26.08 -7.27 -0.97
CA MET A 495 -26.13 -6.10 -1.84
C MET A 495 -27.50 -5.92 -2.48
N ALA A 496 -28.13 -7.00 -2.96
CA ALA A 496 -29.46 -6.97 -3.56
C ALA A 496 -30.56 -6.59 -2.57
N LEU A 497 -30.52 -7.10 -1.35
CA LEU A 497 -31.46 -6.73 -0.28
C LEU A 497 -31.31 -5.25 0.09
N LEU A 498 -30.07 -4.77 0.24
CA LEU A 498 -29.79 -3.37 0.52
C LEU A 498 -30.24 -2.46 -0.64
N ALA A 499 -29.95 -2.85 -1.88
CA ALA A 499 -30.37 -2.14 -3.08
C ALA A 499 -31.89 -2.05 -3.17
N ALA A 500 -32.61 -3.16 -2.92
CA ALA A 500 -34.07 -3.20 -2.92
C ALA A 500 -34.66 -2.29 -1.84
N LEU A 501 -34.13 -2.34 -0.62
CA LEU A 501 -34.54 -1.45 0.47
C LEU A 501 -34.33 0.02 0.10
N LEU A 502 -33.15 0.38 -0.40
CA LEU A 502 -32.82 1.75 -0.79
C LEU A 502 -33.66 2.23 -1.98
N CYS A 503 -33.93 1.37 -2.96
CA CYS A 503 -34.86 1.64 -4.05
C CYS A 503 -36.27 1.95 -3.54
N ILE A 504 -36.78 1.20 -2.56
CA ILE A 504 -38.10 1.43 -1.96
C ILE A 504 -38.12 2.77 -1.21
N LEU A 505 -37.11 3.03 -0.37
CA LEU A 505 -36.98 4.26 0.40
C LEU A 505 -36.85 5.50 -0.50
N GLN A 506 -36.21 5.35 -1.66
CA GLN A 506 -35.92 6.44 -2.59
C GLN A 506 -36.78 6.40 -3.86
N ARG A 507 -37.86 5.60 -3.90
CA ARG A 507 -38.64 5.29 -5.13
C ARG A 507 -39.14 6.52 -5.88
N ARG A 508 -39.59 7.54 -5.15
CA ARG A 508 -40.13 8.78 -5.73
C ARG A 508 -39.04 9.57 -6.43
N THR A 509 -37.90 9.75 -5.77
CA THR A 509 -36.74 10.48 -6.31
C THR A 509 -36.07 9.73 -7.45
N LEU A 510 -35.96 8.40 -7.35
CA LEU A 510 -35.37 7.57 -8.39
C LEU A 510 -36.24 7.58 -9.65
N ARG A 511 -37.57 7.33 -9.53
CA ARG A 511 -38.50 7.35 -10.67
C ARG A 511 -38.54 8.72 -11.35
N ALA A 512 -38.54 9.80 -10.58
CA ALA A 512 -38.49 11.15 -11.12
C ALA A 512 -37.18 11.39 -11.91
N PHE A 513 -36.03 11.03 -11.36
CA PHE A 513 -34.75 11.18 -12.04
C PHE A 513 -34.68 10.33 -13.32
N LEU A 514 -35.05 9.05 -13.26
CA LEU A 514 -35.08 8.15 -14.41
C LEU A 514 -35.97 8.71 -15.53
N SER A 515 -37.17 9.19 -15.20
CA SER A 515 -38.06 9.80 -16.20
C SER A 515 -37.44 11.01 -16.93
N GLN A 516 -36.56 11.75 -16.26
CA GLN A 516 -35.91 12.94 -16.79
C GLN A 516 -34.58 12.65 -17.51
N ARG A 517 -33.84 11.62 -17.09
CA ARG A 517 -32.44 11.38 -17.47
C ARG A 517 -32.16 9.99 -18.05
N TRP A 518 -33.16 9.13 -18.29
CA TRP A 518 -32.94 7.77 -18.83
C TRP A 518 -32.11 7.73 -20.11
N ARG A 519 -32.21 8.75 -20.97
CA ARG A 519 -31.42 8.83 -22.21
C ARG A 519 -29.92 8.98 -21.95
N LEU A 520 -29.55 9.69 -20.88
CA LEU A 520 -28.14 9.81 -20.46
C LEU A 520 -27.63 8.45 -19.98
N LEU A 521 -28.40 7.77 -19.11
CA LEU A 521 -28.01 6.46 -18.59
C LEU A 521 -27.91 5.41 -19.70
N LEU A 522 -28.85 5.43 -20.65
CA LEU A 522 -28.80 4.57 -21.82
C LEU A 522 -27.60 4.89 -22.72
N PHE A 523 -27.29 6.17 -22.93
CA PHE A 523 -26.11 6.57 -23.69
C PHE A 523 -24.81 6.07 -23.03
N GLU A 524 -24.67 6.25 -21.72
CA GLU A 524 -23.51 5.77 -20.96
C GLU A 524 -23.40 4.24 -21.00
N GLU A 525 -24.52 3.51 -20.90
CA GLU A 525 -24.54 2.05 -20.99
C GLU A 525 -24.16 1.55 -22.39
N LEU A 526 -24.70 2.18 -23.45
CA LEU A 526 -24.35 1.86 -24.83
C LEU A 526 -22.89 2.17 -25.11
N LEU A 527 -22.38 3.28 -24.59
CA LEU A 527 -20.99 3.67 -24.74
C LEU A 527 -20.05 2.70 -24.03
N PHE A 528 -20.40 2.28 -22.81
CA PHE A 528 -19.68 1.26 -22.06
C PHE A 528 -19.66 -0.06 -22.80
N THR A 529 -20.83 -0.52 -23.25
CA THR A 529 -20.99 -1.79 -23.96
C THR A 529 -20.21 -1.77 -25.27
N LEU A 530 -20.24 -0.68 -26.03
CA LEU A 530 -19.47 -0.54 -27.26
C LEU A 530 -17.96 -0.55 -27.00
N ALA A 531 -17.48 0.20 -26.00
CA ALA A 531 -16.07 0.21 -25.63
C ALA A 531 -15.59 -1.18 -25.18
N PHE A 532 -16.40 -1.87 -24.38
CA PHE A 532 -16.14 -3.24 -23.94
C PHE A 532 -16.08 -4.22 -25.13
N LEU A 533 -17.10 -4.25 -25.98
CA LEU A 533 -17.17 -5.19 -27.12
C LEU A 533 -16.09 -4.94 -28.17
N LEU A 534 -15.73 -3.68 -28.44
CA LEU A 534 -14.64 -3.35 -29.33
C LEU A 534 -13.31 -3.93 -28.82
N PHE A 535 -13.04 -3.76 -27.51
CA PHE A 535 -11.81 -4.25 -26.92
C PHE A 535 -11.80 -5.78 -26.74
N VAL A 536 -12.96 -6.39 -26.52
CA VAL A 536 -13.14 -7.86 -26.61
C VAL A 536 -12.76 -8.35 -28.01
N GLY A 537 -13.16 -7.64 -29.07
CA GLY A 537 -12.76 -7.97 -30.44
C GLY A 537 -11.24 -7.90 -30.65
N ILE A 538 -10.58 -6.88 -30.10
CA ILE A 538 -9.10 -6.77 -30.13
C ILE A 538 -8.46 -7.96 -29.38
N ARG A 539 -8.92 -8.29 -28.18
CA ARG A 539 -8.40 -9.43 -27.41
C ARG A 539 -8.65 -10.77 -28.11
N ALA A 540 -9.79 -10.94 -28.78
CA ALA A 540 -10.10 -12.17 -29.49
C ALA A 540 -9.14 -12.44 -30.66
N LEU A 541 -8.54 -11.39 -31.23
CA LEU A 541 -7.55 -11.49 -32.32
C LEU A 541 -6.10 -11.66 -31.82
N ASN A 542 -5.85 -11.48 -30.52
CA ASN A 542 -4.56 -11.74 -29.89
C ASN A 542 -4.79 -12.24 -28.45
N PRO A 543 -5.31 -13.46 -28.25
CA PRO A 543 -5.75 -13.91 -26.93
C PRO A 543 -4.65 -14.48 -26.04
N ASP A 544 -3.45 -14.72 -26.59
CA ASP A 544 -2.36 -15.40 -25.89
C ASP A 544 -2.05 -14.76 -24.55
N LEU A 545 -1.95 -15.62 -23.53
CA LEU A 545 -1.46 -15.27 -22.19
C LEU A 545 -0.01 -15.73 -22.00
N TRP A 546 0.68 -15.99 -23.12
CA TRP A 546 2.08 -16.37 -23.15
C TRP A 546 2.74 -15.87 -24.41
N HIS A 547 3.88 -15.20 -24.27
CA HIS A 547 4.78 -14.94 -25.39
C HIS A 547 6.19 -14.67 -24.88
N ILE A 548 7.16 -15.48 -25.30
CA ILE A 548 8.55 -15.50 -24.79
C ILE A 548 9.24 -14.13 -24.89
N TYR A 549 9.14 -13.46 -26.05
CA TYR A 549 9.87 -12.20 -26.28
C TYR A 549 9.06 -10.90 -26.13
N LEU A 550 7.73 -10.98 -26.19
CA LEU A 550 6.81 -9.83 -26.34
C LEU A 550 5.58 -9.97 -25.43
N GLY A 551 5.59 -10.92 -24.50
CA GLY A 551 4.45 -11.29 -23.66
C GLY A 551 4.41 -10.62 -22.31
N GLY A 552 5.52 -10.00 -21.86
CA GLY A 552 5.57 -9.34 -20.57
C GLY A 552 5.42 -10.30 -19.40
N GLU A 553 4.77 -9.82 -18.36
CA GLU A 553 4.62 -10.48 -17.06
C GLU A 553 3.28 -11.24 -16.92
N LYS A 554 2.52 -11.39 -18.02
CA LYS A 554 1.26 -12.17 -18.04
C LYS A 554 1.33 -13.52 -17.37
N PRO A 555 2.42 -14.31 -17.52
CA PRO A 555 2.52 -15.59 -16.83
C PRO A 555 2.48 -15.44 -15.30
N MET A 556 3.21 -14.47 -14.74
CA MET A 556 3.19 -14.17 -13.30
C MET A 556 1.79 -13.75 -12.85
N GLU A 557 1.18 -12.81 -13.57
CA GLU A 557 -0.13 -12.25 -13.22
C GLU A 557 -1.21 -13.32 -13.28
N LEU A 558 -1.11 -14.23 -14.24
CA LEU A 558 -1.99 -15.39 -14.38
C LEU A 558 -1.75 -16.42 -13.26
N ALA A 559 -0.50 -16.69 -12.90
CA ALA A 559 -0.15 -17.57 -11.77
C ALA A 559 -0.76 -17.03 -10.47
N PHE A 560 -0.55 -15.74 -10.18
CA PHE A 560 -1.10 -15.06 -8.99
C PHE A 560 -2.61 -15.04 -8.99
N LEU A 561 -3.24 -14.75 -10.14
CA LEU A 561 -4.69 -14.81 -10.27
C LEU A 561 -5.22 -16.22 -9.98
N ASN A 562 -4.61 -17.26 -10.54
CA ASN A 562 -5.02 -18.64 -10.30
C ASN A 562 -4.80 -19.08 -8.85
N ALA A 563 -3.70 -18.65 -8.21
CA ALA A 563 -3.46 -18.88 -6.79
C ALA A 563 -4.51 -18.21 -5.89
N VAL A 564 -4.90 -16.97 -6.20
CA VAL A 564 -6.03 -16.28 -5.54
C VAL A 564 -7.35 -17.02 -5.75
N LEU A 565 -7.59 -17.56 -6.95
CA LEU A 565 -8.79 -18.35 -7.24
C LEU A 565 -8.78 -19.70 -6.51
N ARG A 566 -7.64 -20.29 -6.21
CA ARG A 566 -7.55 -21.53 -5.44
C ARG A 566 -7.53 -21.31 -3.93
N SER A 567 -7.06 -20.17 -3.45
CA SER A 567 -6.95 -19.88 -2.02
C SER A 567 -8.33 -19.71 -1.38
N PRO A 568 -8.68 -20.48 -0.33
CA PRO A 568 -9.91 -20.29 0.42
C PRO A 568 -9.80 -19.12 1.41
N TYR A 569 -8.62 -18.81 1.92
CA TYR A 569 -8.39 -17.72 2.87
C TYR A 569 -7.26 -16.80 2.38
N MET A 570 -7.12 -15.64 3.02
CA MET A 570 -6.16 -14.60 2.63
C MET A 570 -5.16 -14.35 3.77
N PRO A 571 -3.87 -14.06 3.50
CA PRO A 571 -3.27 -13.85 2.18
C PRO A 571 -3.18 -15.15 1.36
N PRO A 572 -3.26 -15.07 0.01
CA PRO A 572 -3.17 -16.24 -0.85
C PRO A 572 -1.75 -16.83 -0.79
N TYR A 573 -1.65 -18.15 -0.95
CA TYR A 573 -0.34 -18.80 -1.09
C TYR A 573 0.36 -18.32 -2.37
N ASP A 574 1.69 -18.41 -2.38
CA ASP A 574 2.48 -18.07 -3.57
C ASP A 574 2.60 -19.26 -4.52
N PRO A 575 2.17 -19.13 -5.80
CA PRO A 575 2.33 -20.20 -6.78
C PRO A 575 3.78 -20.45 -7.19
N TRP A 576 4.71 -19.53 -6.92
CA TRP A 576 6.11 -19.57 -7.34
C TRP A 576 7.08 -19.63 -6.17
N PHE A 577 6.57 -19.84 -4.95
CA PHE A 577 7.42 -20.06 -3.78
C PHE A 577 6.73 -21.00 -2.79
N ALA A 578 7.03 -22.30 -2.88
CA ALA A 578 6.43 -23.31 -2.01
C ALA A 578 6.60 -22.97 -0.52
N GLY A 579 5.48 -22.98 0.21
CA GLY A 579 5.39 -22.61 1.62
C GLY A 579 5.26 -21.11 1.89
N GLY A 580 5.36 -20.25 0.87
CA GLY A 580 5.18 -18.80 0.96
C GLY A 580 3.75 -18.32 0.70
N TYR A 581 3.49 -17.07 1.05
CA TYR A 581 2.33 -16.32 0.54
C TYR A 581 2.79 -15.18 -0.38
N ILE A 582 1.88 -14.69 -1.24
CA ILE A 582 2.17 -13.60 -2.19
C ILE A 582 2.45 -12.30 -1.42
N ASN A 583 3.69 -11.82 -1.45
CA ASN A 583 4.10 -10.54 -0.87
C ASN A 583 4.17 -9.45 -1.94
N TYR A 584 3.06 -9.30 -2.67
CA TYR A 584 2.88 -8.35 -3.77
C TYR A 584 1.50 -7.68 -3.65
N TYR A 585 1.13 -6.81 -4.59
CA TYR A 585 -0.17 -6.09 -4.63
C TYR A 585 -1.37 -7.01 -4.96
N TYR A 586 -1.49 -8.14 -4.24
CA TYR A 586 -2.40 -9.24 -4.58
C TYR A 586 -3.88 -8.85 -4.54
N TYR A 587 -4.23 -7.77 -3.82
CA TYR A 587 -5.61 -7.30 -3.71
C TYR A 587 -6.20 -6.89 -5.08
N GLY A 588 -5.36 -6.43 -6.03
CA GLY A 588 -5.78 -6.23 -7.41
C GLY A 588 -6.33 -7.51 -8.06
N TYR A 589 -5.64 -8.64 -7.89
CA TYR A 589 -6.09 -9.94 -8.39
C TYR A 589 -7.31 -10.46 -7.66
N VAL A 590 -7.52 -10.11 -6.38
CA VAL A 590 -8.76 -10.44 -5.65
C VAL A 590 -9.97 -9.73 -6.24
N ILE A 591 -9.83 -8.46 -6.66
CA ILE A 591 -10.90 -7.70 -7.32
C ILE A 591 -11.37 -8.40 -8.60
N ILE A 592 -10.43 -8.82 -9.45
CA ILE A 592 -10.75 -9.54 -10.69
C ILE A 592 -11.23 -10.96 -10.37
N GLY A 593 -10.55 -11.67 -9.47
CA GLY A 593 -10.87 -13.02 -9.05
C GLY A 593 -12.29 -13.17 -8.47
N ALA A 594 -12.81 -12.14 -7.81
CA ALA A 594 -14.19 -12.09 -7.34
C ALA A 594 -15.20 -12.16 -8.50
N LEU A 595 -14.94 -11.47 -9.62
CA LEU A 595 -15.78 -11.56 -10.82
C LEU A 595 -15.68 -12.92 -11.50
N ILE A 596 -14.47 -13.48 -11.58
CA ILE A 596 -14.23 -14.80 -12.16
C ILE A 596 -14.97 -15.88 -11.36
N LYS A 597 -14.82 -15.90 -10.03
CA LYS A 597 -15.52 -16.85 -9.15
C LYS A 597 -17.04 -16.66 -9.18
N LEU A 598 -17.54 -15.42 -9.21
CA LEU A 598 -18.98 -15.15 -9.27
C LEU A 598 -19.60 -15.74 -10.55
N THR A 599 -18.98 -15.44 -11.69
CA THR A 599 -19.48 -15.85 -13.02
C THR A 599 -19.24 -17.34 -13.29
N GLY A 600 -18.17 -17.92 -12.74
CA GLY A 600 -17.75 -19.30 -13.02
C GLY A 600 -17.15 -19.47 -14.42
N ILE A 601 -16.72 -18.38 -15.05
CA ILE A 601 -16.02 -18.40 -16.34
C ILE A 601 -14.60 -18.91 -16.13
N PHE A 602 -14.11 -19.72 -17.06
CA PHE A 602 -12.77 -20.29 -17.00
C PHE A 602 -11.71 -19.17 -16.94
N PRO A 603 -10.72 -19.23 -16.03
CA PRO A 603 -9.86 -18.08 -15.73
C PRO A 603 -9.07 -17.55 -16.93
N MET A 604 -8.65 -18.43 -17.84
CA MET A 604 -7.92 -18.06 -19.07
C MET A 604 -8.77 -17.20 -20.00
N THR A 605 -10.05 -17.53 -20.12
CA THR A 605 -11.02 -16.72 -20.88
C THR A 605 -11.36 -15.44 -20.13
N ALA A 606 -11.54 -15.53 -18.81
CA ALA A 606 -11.93 -14.39 -17.99
C ALA A 606 -10.84 -13.32 -17.86
N PHE A 607 -9.55 -13.71 -17.87
CA PHE A 607 -8.42 -12.78 -17.96
C PHE A 607 -8.57 -11.87 -19.20
N ASN A 608 -8.91 -12.47 -20.35
CA ASN A 608 -9.16 -11.75 -21.60
C ASN A 608 -10.44 -10.90 -21.60
N LEU A 609 -11.33 -11.06 -20.62
CA LEU A 609 -12.50 -10.20 -20.39
C LEU A 609 -12.25 -9.10 -19.34
N ALA A 610 -11.30 -9.32 -18.43
CA ALA A 610 -10.90 -8.34 -17.44
C ALA A 610 -10.31 -7.08 -18.09
N LEU A 611 -9.39 -7.23 -19.05
CA LEU A 611 -8.76 -6.09 -19.74
C LEU A 611 -9.77 -5.18 -20.47
N PRO A 612 -10.68 -5.71 -21.32
CA PRO A 612 -11.78 -4.93 -21.89
C PRO A 612 -12.65 -4.21 -20.84
N THR A 613 -12.84 -4.81 -19.67
CA THR A 613 -13.59 -4.21 -18.57
C THR A 613 -12.87 -2.99 -18.01
N LEU A 614 -11.57 -3.12 -17.73
CA LEU A 614 -10.73 -2.02 -17.21
C LEU A 614 -10.66 -0.85 -18.21
N PHE A 615 -10.50 -1.15 -19.50
CA PHE A 615 -10.55 -0.16 -20.58
C PHE A 615 -11.90 0.56 -20.63
N ALA A 616 -13.01 -0.19 -20.68
CA ALA A 616 -14.35 0.38 -20.81
C ALA A 616 -14.74 1.25 -19.60
N LEU A 617 -14.40 0.82 -18.38
CA LEU A 617 -14.63 1.58 -17.15
C LEU A 617 -13.79 2.87 -17.11
N THR A 618 -12.51 2.82 -17.51
CA THR A 618 -11.63 3.99 -17.56
C THR A 618 -12.16 5.01 -18.57
N PHE A 619 -12.46 4.56 -19.79
CA PHE A 619 -12.99 5.41 -20.86
C PHE A 619 -14.31 6.06 -20.47
N THR A 620 -15.31 5.28 -20.04
CA THR A 620 -16.64 5.80 -19.72
C THR A 620 -16.71 6.57 -18.41
N GLY A 621 -15.89 6.22 -17.41
CA GLY A 621 -15.73 6.99 -16.19
C GLY A 621 -15.20 8.40 -16.48
N ALA A 622 -14.21 8.53 -17.36
CA ALA A 622 -13.69 9.82 -17.79
C ALA A 622 -14.73 10.64 -18.59
N VAL A 623 -15.53 9.97 -19.44
CA VAL A 623 -16.64 10.60 -20.18
C VAL A 623 -17.69 11.16 -19.20
N SER A 624 -18.16 10.37 -18.24
CA SER A 624 -19.16 10.82 -17.25
C SER A 624 -18.64 11.96 -16.38
N LEU A 625 -17.36 11.90 -15.98
CA LEU A 625 -16.70 12.95 -15.21
C LEU A 625 -16.66 14.29 -15.97
N VAL A 626 -16.18 14.28 -17.21
CA VAL A 626 -16.12 15.48 -18.05
C VAL A 626 -17.52 15.96 -18.45
N TYR A 627 -18.46 15.05 -18.70
CA TYR A 627 -19.86 15.41 -18.96
C TYR A 627 -20.50 16.12 -17.76
N SER A 628 -20.25 15.63 -16.53
CA SER A 628 -20.77 16.25 -15.30
C SER A 628 -20.29 17.69 -15.08
N LEU A 629 -19.15 18.07 -15.66
CA LEU A 629 -18.57 19.41 -15.54
C LEU A 629 -18.93 20.33 -16.71
N THR A 630 -19.15 19.78 -17.89
CA THR A 630 -19.29 20.56 -19.13
C THR A 630 -20.69 20.50 -19.75
N MET A 631 -21.47 19.46 -19.41
CA MET A 631 -22.77 19.13 -19.99
C MET A 631 -22.75 19.00 -21.53
N ARG A 632 -21.56 18.75 -22.13
CA ARG A 632 -21.36 18.65 -23.59
C ARG A 632 -20.75 17.31 -23.97
N ILE A 633 -21.54 16.49 -24.68
CA ILE A 633 -21.15 15.14 -25.13
C ILE A 633 -19.84 15.14 -25.94
N PRO A 634 -19.60 16.05 -26.92
CA PRO A 634 -18.37 16.00 -27.70
C PRO A 634 -17.10 16.23 -26.85
N ILE A 635 -17.18 17.06 -25.81
CA ILE A 635 -16.06 17.28 -24.89
C ILE A 635 -15.92 16.09 -23.95
N ALA A 636 -17.04 15.53 -23.49
CA ALA A 636 -17.03 14.33 -22.66
C ALA A 636 -16.35 13.15 -23.38
N LEU A 637 -16.70 12.90 -24.65
CA LEU A 637 -16.04 11.91 -25.50
C LEU A 637 -14.55 12.20 -25.70
N LEU A 638 -14.17 13.48 -25.87
CA LEU A 638 -12.76 13.87 -25.91
C LEU A 638 -12.02 13.55 -24.61
N GLY A 639 -12.68 13.69 -23.45
CA GLY A 639 -12.16 13.29 -22.15
C GLY A 639 -11.86 11.79 -22.06
N GLY A 640 -12.81 10.94 -22.48
CA GLY A 640 -12.57 9.49 -22.59
C GLY A 640 -11.46 9.15 -23.56
N TYR A 641 -11.45 9.80 -24.74
CA TYR A 641 -10.43 9.61 -25.76
C TYR A 641 -9.02 9.94 -25.24
N PHE A 642 -8.87 11.09 -24.57
CA PHE A 642 -7.61 11.50 -23.97
C PHE A 642 -7.16 10.58 -22.82
N ALA A 643 -8.10 10.06 -22.04
CA ALA A 643 -7.78 9.25 -20.86
C ALA A 643 -7.43 7.79 -21.20
N ALA A 644 -7.95 7.23 -22.30
CA ALA A 644 -7.84 5.78 -22.56
C ALA A 644 -7.40 5.37 -23.98
N LEU A 645 -7.45 6.26 -24.99
CA LEU A 645 -7.21 5.90 -26.40
C LEU A 645 -6.02 6.61 -27.05
N ILE A 646 -5.77 7.87 -26.70
CA ILE A 646 -4.74 8.66 -27.38
C ILE A 646 -3.33 8.16 -27.02
N GLY A 647 -2.41 8.18 -28.00
CA GLY A 647 -0.99 7.87 -27.80
C GLY A 647 -0.12 9.11 -27.71
N ASN A 648 1.17 8.95 -28.01
CA ASN A 648 2.18 10.02 -27.99
C ASN A 648 2.73 10.33 -29.41
N PHE A 649 3.69 11.25 -29.54
CA PHE A 649 4.23 11.64 -30.86
C PHE A 649 5.21 10.64 -31.49
N ASP A 650 5.65 9.61 -30.76
CA ASP A 650 6.59 8.62 -31.30
C ASP A 650 5.95 7.87 -32.49
N GLY A 651 4.64 7.60 -32.44
CA GLY A 651 3.93 7.00 -33.57
C GLY A 651 4.06 7.81 -34.87
N LEU A 652 3.94 9.14 -34.79
CA LEU A 652 4.20 10.01 -35.94
C LEU A 652 5.67 10.01 -36.36
N ALA A 653 6.61 10.01 -35.40
CA ALA A 653 8.03 9.97 -35.70
C ALA A 653 8.41 8.71 -36.49
N GLN A 654 7.87 7.55 -36.10
CA GLN A 654 8.04 6.29 -36.82
C GLN A 654 7.40 6.34 -38.22
N LEU A 655 6.17 6.83 -38.34
CA LEU A 655 5.49 6.99 -39.63
C LEU A 655 6.27 7.92 -40.59
N ARG A 656 6.84 9.00 -40.07
CA ARG A 656 7.73 9.88 -40.84
C ARG A 656 8.97 9.12 -41.32
N GLY A 657 9.55 8.27 -40.49
CA GLY A 657 10.68 7.41 -40.86
C GLY A 657 10.30 6.43 -41.99
N GLN A 658 9.13 5.81 -41.90
CA GLN A 658 8.60 4.92 -42.95
C GLN A 658 8.35 5.67 -44.27
N LEU A 659 7.73 6.86 -44.21
CA LEU A 659 7.53 7.71 -45.39
C LEU A 659 8.87 8.15 -46.01
N ALA A 660 9.86 8.50 -45.19
CA ALA A 660 11.19 8.86 -45.68
C ALA A 660 11.89 7.67 -46.36
N ALA A 661 11.75 6.45 -45.81
CA ALA A 661 12.26 5.24 -46.44
C ALA A 661 11.59 4.99 -47.80
N LEU A 662 10.27 5.12 -47.88
CA LEU A 662 9.52 4.99 -49.14
C LEU A 662 9.96 6.02 -50.19
N VAL A 663 10.14 7.28 -49.80
CA VAL A 663 10.65 8.35 -50.69
C VAL A 663 12.07 8.05 -51.16
N ALA A 664 12.88 7.41 -50.32
CA ALA A 664 14.23 6.96 -50.66
C ALA A 664 14.26 5.62 -51.41
N HIS A 665 13.10 5.08 -51.82
CA HIS A 665 12.97 3.76 -52.46
C HIS A 665 13.55 2.59 -51.63
N MET A 666 13.56 2.73 -50.30
CA MET A 666 13.91 1.69 -49.34
C MET A 666 12.64 1.03 -48.80
N ALA A 667 12.75 -0.22 -48.33
CA ALA A 667 11.66 -0.87 -47.63
C ALA A 667 11.36 -0.11 -46.32
N PRO A 668 10.10 0.28 -46.06
CA PRO A 668 9.76 0.95 -44.81
C PRO A 668 9.96 -0.02 -43.64
N PRO A 669 10.59 0.41 -42.53
CA PRO A 669 10.71 -0.43 -41.34
C PRO A 669 9.33 -0.71 -40.74
N ALA A 670 9.16 -1.88 -40.12
CA ALA A 670 7.95 -2.21 -39.37
C ALA A 670 7.76 -1.22 -38.20
N PHE A 671 6.50 -0.96 -37.85
CA PHE A 671 6.18 -0.15 -36.68
C PHE A 671 6.65 -0.87 -35.41
N GLN A 672 7.38 -0.17 -34.54
CA GLN A 672 7.93 -0.72 -33.30
C GLN A 672 7.06 -0.34 -32.11
N TYR A 673 6.21 -1.28 -31.68
CA TYR A 673 5.27 -1.11 -30.56
C TYR A 673 5.96 -0.67 -29.24
N TRP A 674 7.09 -1.28 -28.91
CA TRP A 674 7.81 -1.06 -27.65
C TRP A 674 8.55 0.28 -27.60
N GLN A 675 9.02 0.77 -28.75
CA GLN A 675 9.74 2.04 -28.82
C GLN A 675 8.89 3.18 -28.25
N SER A 676 7.57 3.16 -28.51
CA SER A 676 6.64 4.18 -28.05
C SER A 676 6.47 4.25 -26.53
N SER A 677 6.88 3.23 -25.77
CA SER A 677 6.88 3.20 -24.30
C SER A 677 8.29 3.11 -23.70
N ARG A 678 9.34 3.37 -24.51
CA ARG A 678 10.76 3.40 -24.11
C ARG A 678 11.49 4.64 -24.64
N VAL A 679 10.76 5.75 -24.77
CA VAL A 679 11.28 7.01 -25.36
C VAL A 679 12.38 7.65 -24.49
N ILE A 680 12.30 7.49 -23.17
CA ILE A 680 13.28 8.01 -22.22
C ILE A 680 14.23 6.84 -21.89
N PRO A 681 15.54 6.97 -22.14
CA PRO A 681 16.51 5.90 -21.89
C PRO A 681 16.47 5.39 -20.44
N PHE A 682 16.70 4.08 -20.25
CA PHE A 682 16.71 3.40 -18.94
C PHE A 682 15.44 3.56 -18.11
N THR A 683 14.31 3.88 -18.75
CA THR A 683 13.02 3.99 -18.07
C THR A 683 11.89 3.35 -18.87
N ILE A 684 10.79 3.06 -18.17
CA ILE A 684 9.52 2.63 -18.76
C ILE A 684 8.58 3.84 -18.72
N ASN A 685 7.97 4.20 -19.85
CA ASN A 685 7.07 5.36 -19.94
C ASN A 685 5.78 5.04 -20.73
N GLU A 686 5.06 4.04 -20.23
CA GLU A 686 3.75 3.64 -20.75
C GLU A 686 2.70 4.75 -20.65
N PHE A 687 1.68 4.62 -21.49
CA PHE A 687 0.47 5.44 -21.48
C PHE A 687 -0.75 4.52 -21.59
N PRO A 688 -1.96 4.97 -21.18
CA PRO A 688 -3.11 4.08 -20.97
C PRO A 688 -3.42 3.11 -22.12
N PHE A 689 -3.50 3.61 -23.35
CA PHE A 689 -3.83 2.75 -24.49
C PHE A 689 -2.73 1.71 -24.80
N TRP A 690 -1.45 2.06 -24.58
CA TRP A 690 -0.34 1.11 -24.67
C TRP A 690 -0.52 0.00 -23.63
N SER A 691 -0.76 0.32 -22.36
CA SER A 691 -0.92 -0.72 -21.33
C SER A 691 -2.14 -1.61 -21.58
N PHE A 692 -3.26 -1.05 -22.08
CA PHE A 692 -4.43 -1.85 -22.45
C PHE A 692 -4.16 -2.79 -23.63
N LEU A 693 -3.43 -2.34 -24.67
CA LEU A 693 -3.06 -3.19 -25.81
C LEU A 693 -2.02 -4.25 -25.43
N PHE A 694 -1.10 -3.90 -24.54
CA PHE A 694 -0.09 -4.82 -24.02
C PHE A 694 -0.78 -6.00 -23.32
N ALA A 695 -1.83 -5.67 -22.56
CA ALA A 695 -2.80 -6.58 -21.96
C ALA A 695 -2.23 -7.43 -20.82
N ASP A 696 -1.33 -6.85 -20.03
CA ASP A 696 -0.87 -7.37 -18.75
C ASP A 696 -1.86 -6.94 -17.67
N LEU A 697 -2.25 -7.86 -16.78
CA LEU A 697 -3.20 -7.58 -15.70
C LEU A 697 -2.46 -6.98 -14.49
N HIS A 698 -1.52 -6.10 -14.79
CA HIS A 698 -0.61 -5.52 -13.83
C HIS A 698 -1.37 -4.54 -12.90
N PRO A 699 -0.95 -4.35 -11.63
CA PRO A 699 -1.74 -3.60 -10.66
C PRO A 699 -2.04 -2.14 -11.05
N HIS A 700 -1.14 -1.43 -11.76
CA HIS A 700 -1.44 -0.06 -12.24
C HIS A 700 -2.53 -0.02 -13.32
N VAL A 701 -2.71 -1.10 -14.09
CA VAL A 701 -3.77 -1.22 -15.10
C VAL A 701 -5.12 -1.46 -14.42
N ILE A 702 -5.14 -2.32 -13.39
CA ILE A 702 -6.33 -2.54 -12.55
C ILE A 702 -6.76 -1.24 -11.85
N ASP A 703 -5.79 -0.42 -11.43
CA ASP A 703 -6.04 0.82 -10.69
C ASP A 703 -6.62 1.95 -11.56
N MET A 704 -6.38 1.99 -12.88
CA MET A 704 -6.84 3.10 -13.75
C MET A 704 -8.34 3.46 -13.60
N PRO A 705 -9.32 2.53 -13.64
CA PRO A 705 -10.72 2.88 -13.42
C PRO A 705 -11.03 3.28 -11.97
N ILE A 706 -10.23 2.83 -10.99
CA ILE A 706 -10.36 3.18 -9.56
C ILE A 706 -9.85 4.61 -9.33
N ALA A 707 -8.73 4.97 -9.95
CA ALA A 707 -8.20 6.32 -10.06
C ALA A 707 -9.22 7.31 -10.66
N VAL A 708 -9.88 6.94 -11.76
CA VAL A 708 -10.96 7.76 -12.37
C VAL A 708 -12.16 7.90 -11.43
N LEU A 709 -12.54 6.83 -10.72
CA LEU A 709 -13.56 6.87 -9.67
C LEU A 709 -13.16 7.83 -8.53
N MET A 710 -11.90 7.80 -8.08
CA MET A 710 -11.39 8.68 -7.04
C MET A 710 -11.46 10.16 -7.47
N LEU A 711 -11.11 10.48 -8.71
CA LEU A 711 -11.30 11.81 -9.29
C LEU A 711 -12.79 12.17 -9.37
N GLY A 712 -13.67 11.22 -9.70
CA GLY A 712 -15.13 11.40 -9.67
C GLY A 712 -15.66 11.77 -8.30
N LEU A 713 -15.22 11.09 -7.24
CA LEU A 713 -15.56 11.41 -5.84
C LEU A 713 -15.01 12.78 -5.43
N ALA A 714 -13.79 13.10 -5.84
CA ALA A 714 -13.14 14.38 -5.60
C ALA A 714 -13.91 15.54 -6.26
N VAL A 715 -14.42 15.31 -7.49
CA VAL A 715 -15.29 16.28 -8.20
C VAL A 715 -16.66 16.38 -7.54
N ALA A 716 -17.28 15.28 -7.12
CA ALA A 716 -18.55 15.31 -6.40
C ALA A 716 -18.42 16.13 -5.11
N LEU A 717 -17.31 15.97 -4.40
CA LEU A 717 -16.96 16.78 -3.24
C LEU A 717 -16.85 18.26 -3.61
N LEU A 718 -16.12 18.63 -4.67
CA LEU A 718 -15.99 20.01 -5.11
C LEU A 718 -17.34 20.64 -5.52
N LEU A 719 -18.18 19.91 -6.25
CA LEU A 719 -19.49 20.37 -6.72
C LEU A 719 -20.51 20.53 -5.58
N SER A 720 -20.43 19.67 -4.55
CA SER A 720 -21.35 19.72 -3.41
C SER A 720 -21.32 21.04 -2.62
N THR A 721 -20.20 21.74 -2.67
CA THR A 721 -20.04 23.03 -1.99
C THR A 721 -20.56 24.20 -2.79
N SER A 722 -20.49 24.14 -4.12
CA SER A 722 -20.89 25.22 -5.03
C SER A 722 -22.36 25.13 -5.48
N ASP A 723 -22.99 23.96 -5.35
CA ASP A 723 -24.39 23.76 -5.73
C ASP A 723 -25.34 24.46 -4.74
N SER A 724 -25.95 25.56 -5.20
CA SER A 724 -26.94 26.33 -4.44
C SER A 724 -28.28 25.62 -4.32
N SER A 725 -28.55 24.59 -5.14
CA SER A 725 -29.78 23.80 -5.07
C SER A 725 -29.80 22.84 -3.87
N LEU A 726 -28.64 22.51 -3.31
CA LEU A 726 -28.52 21.65 -2.13
C LEU A 726 -28.70 22.45 -0.84
N THR A 727 -29.76 22.10 -0.11
CA THR A 727 -30.01 22.65 1.23
C THR A 727 -28.92 22.22 2.22
N PRO A 728 -28.65 23.00 3.29
CA PRO A 728 -27.67 22.62 4.31
C PRO A 728 -27.95 21.27 4.98
N ALA A 729 -29.22 20.89 5.10
CA ALA A 729 -29.64 19.60 5.64
C ALA A 729 -29.29 18.44 4.70
N GLU A 730 -29.49 18.60 3.39
CA GLU A 730 -29.10 17.60 2.38
C GLU A 730 -27.59 17.41 2.37
N ARG A 731 -26.80 18.49 2.40
CA ARG A 731 -25.34 18.42 2.47
C ARG A 731 -24.87 17.65 3.71
N ARG A 732 -25.47 17.93 4.88
CA ARG A 732 -25.13 17.25 6.14
C ARG A 732 -25.41 15.74 6.09
N ARG A 733 -26.41 15.31 5.32
CA ARG A 733 -26.72 13.88 5.11
C ARG A 733 -25.80 13.21 4.09
N MET A 734 -25.35 13.97 3.08
CA MET A 734 -24.53 13.47 1.98
C MET A 734 -23.05 13.28 2.35
N PHE A 735 -22.45 14.26 3.06
CA PHE A 735 -21.01 14.27 3.33
C PHE A 735 -20.47 13.04 4.06
N PRO A 736 -21.13 12.48 5.09
CA PRO A 736 -20.63 11.27 5.75
C PRO A 736 -20.46 10.10 4.78
N GLY A 737 -21.45 9.86 3.91
CA GLY A 737 -21.37 8.81 2.89
C GLY A 737 -20.24 9.07 1.90
N LEU A 738 -20.06 10.33 1.47
CA LEU A 738 -18.98 10.71 0.55
C LEU A 738 -17.59 10.51 1.18
N TYR A 739 -17.39 10.86 2.45
CA TYR A 739 -16.12 10.64 3.15
C TYR A 739 -15.81 9.17 3.39
N VAL A 740 -16.83 8.35 3.68
CA VAL A 740 -16.67 6.89 3.78
C VAL A 740 -16.28 6.30 2.43
N LEU A 741 -16.94 6.71 1.33
CA LEU A 741 -16.53 6.28 -0.01
C LEU A 741 -15.11 6.74 -0.36
N LEU A 742 -14.74 7.98 -0.04
CA LEU A 742 -13.38 8.48 -0.26
C LEU A 742 -12.34 7.65 0.50
N ALA A 743 -12.60 7.32 1.77
CA ALA A 743 -11.70 6.49 2.57
C ALA A 743 -11.59 5.08 2.00
N PHE A 744 -12.72 4.47 1.62
CA PHE A 744 -12.76 3.13 1.03
C PHE A 744 -12.01 3.05 -0.31
N VAL A 745 -12.26 3.98 -1.24
CA VAL A 745 -11.59 4.01 -2.54
C VAL A 745 -10.11 4.35 -2.38
N PHE A 746 -9.76 5.29 -1.48
CA PHE A 746 -8.36 5.59 -1.18
C PHE A 746 -7.61 4.36 -0.61
N GLY A 747 -8.21 3.63 0.33
CA GLY A 747 -7.63 2.39 0.84
C GLY A 747 -7.51 1.29 -0.23
N THR A 748 -8.44 1.27 -1.20
CA THR A 748 -8.39 0.35 -2.34
C THR A 748 -7.16 0.65 -3.21
N ILE A 749 -6.98 1.92 -3.63
CA ILE A 749 -5.81 2.38 -4.38
C ILE A 749 -4.53 2.02 -3.62
N ALA A 750 -4.52 2.21 -2.30
CA ALA A 750 -3.38 1.92 -1.45
C ALA A 750 -2.93 0.44 -1.44
N CYS A 751 -3.84 -0.50 -1.71
CA CYS A 751 -3.56 -1.93 -1.72
C CYS A 751 -3.36 -2.48 -3.15
N VAL A 752 -3.87 -1.78 -4.16
CA VAL A 752 -3.71 -2.14 -5.58
C VAL A 752 -2.45 -1.50 -6.16
N ASN A 753 -2.26 -0.21 -5.96
CA ASN A 753 -1.12 0.53 -6.49
C ASN A 753 -0.72 1.68 -5.53
N PRO A 754 0.13 1.42 -4.52
CA PRO A 754 0.45 2.43 -3.49
C PRO A 754 1.16 3.67 -4.04
N TRP A 755 1.74 3.60 -5.24
CA TRP A 755 2.36 4.74 -5.94
C TRP A 755 1.37 5.88 -6.23
N ASP A 756 0.06 5.59 -6.26
CA ASP A 756 -1.01 6.56 -6.50
C ASP A 756 -1.42 7.35 -5.24
N MET A 757 -1.09 6.85 -4.05
CA MET A 757 -1.50 7.50 -2.79
C MET A 757 -1.03 8.95 -2.66
N PRO A 758 0.24 9.32 -2.94
CA PRO A 758 0.71 10.69 -2.74
C PRO A 758 -0.08 11.69 -3.59
N VAL A 759 -0.42 11.35 -4.83
CA VAL A 759 -1.13 12.24 -5.74
C VAL A 759 -2.55 12.48 -5.26
N TYR A 760 -3.29 11.43 -4.89
CA TYR A 760 -4.67 11.61 -4.43
C TYR A 760 -4.77 12.30 -3.07
N VAL A 761 -3.79 12.13 -2.17
CA VAL A 761 -3.69 12.94 -0.94
C VAL A 761 -3.56 14.43 -1.29
N VAL A 762 -2.69 14.79 -2.24
CA VAL A 762 -2.50 16.18 -2.65
C VAL A 762 -3.74 16.73 -3.38
N VAL A 763 -4.39 15.94 -4.24
CA VAL A 763 -5.65 16.33 -4.91
C VAL A 763 -6.75 16.63 -3.90
N LEU A 764 -6.97 15.74 -2.92
CA LEU A 764 -7.96 15.96 -1.87
C LEU A 764 -7.61 17.16 -0.99
N ALA A 765 -6.34 17.32 -0.61
CA ALA A 765 -5.88 18.48 0.14
C ALA A 765 -6.17 19.78 -0.62
N ALA A 766 -5.88 19.82 -1.92
CA ALA A 766 -6.15 20.98 -2.77
C ALA A 766 -7.64 21.28 -2.86
N ILE A 767 -8.49 20.26 -3.02
CA ILE A 767 -9.95 20.43 -3.05
C ILE A 767 -10.47 20.97 -1.72
N PHE A 768 -10.00 20.45 -0.59
CA PHE A 768 -10.39 20.98 0.72
C PHE A 768 -9.97 22.44 0.93
N VAL A 769 -8.76 22.82 0.48
CA VAL A 769 -8.31 24.21 0.46
C VAL A 769 -9.23 25.08 -0.41
N MET A 770 -9.58 24.58 -1.61
CA MET A 770 -10.48 25.25 -2.55
C MET A 770 -11.92 25.41 -2.03
N GLN A 771 -12.47 24.40 -1.36
CA GLN A 771 -13.78 24.51 -0.73
C GLN A 771 -13.73 25.59 0.35
N LYS A 772 -12.67 25.55 1.16
CA LYS A 772 -12.63 26.39 2.33
C LYS A 772 -12.49 27.86 1.98
N VAL A 773 -11.56 28.20 1.11
CA VAL A 773 -11.35 29.60 0.77
C VAL A 773 -12.57 30.15 0.01
N GLN A 774 -13.38 29.34 -0.69
CA GLN A 774 -14.67 29.76 -1.25
C GLN A 774 -15.70 30.09 -0.16
N GLU A 775 -15.86 29.22 0.85
CA GLU A 775 -16.76 29.46 1.99
C GLU A 775 -16.37 30.72 2.79
N THR A 776 -15.06 30.92 3.00
CA THR A 776 -14.49 31.96 3.87
C THR A 776 -14.02 33.22 3.18
N ARG A 777 -14.43 33.46 1.92
CA ARG A 777 -14.29 34.80 1.31
C ARG A 777 -15.06 35.82 2.15
N GLY A 778 -14.32 36.70 2.83
CA GLY A 778 -14.82 37.73 3.76
C GLY A 778 -14.67 37.41 5.25
N SER A 779 -14.30 36.16 5.59
CA SER A 779 -14.04 35.73 6.97
C SER A 779 -12.67 36.19 7.46
N SER A 780 -12.52 36.29 8.78
CA SER A 780 -11.23 36.57 9.40
C SER A 780 -10.20 35.49 9.03
N ARG A 781 -8.91 35.86 8.95
CA ARG A 781 -7.82 34.89 8.70
C ARG A 781 -7.79 33.77 9.75
N ARG A 782 -8.32 34.03 10.95
CA ARG A 782 -8.49 33.06 12.05
C ARG A 782 -9.47 31.95 11.68
N GLU A 783 -10.62 32.30 11.12
CA GLU A 783 -11.59 31.30 10.65
C GLU A 783 -11.05 30.46 9.50
N ILE A 784 -10.20 31.04 8.64
CA ILE A 784 -9.50 30.32 7.56
C ILE A 784 -8.53 29.29 8.17
N GLY A 785 -7.65 29.71 9.09
CA GLY A 785 -6.67 28.82 9.72
C GLY A 785 -7.28 27.66 10.50
N ILE A 786 -8.32 27.92 11.31
CA ILE A 786 -9.03 26.86 12.06
C ILE A 786 -9.66 25.84 11.11
N ALA A 787 -10.22 26.30 10.00
CA ALA A 787 -10.90 25.42 9.10
C ALA A 787 -9.94 24.66 8.15
N LEU A 788 -8.78 25.23 7.81
CA LEU A 788 -7.69 24.48 7.17
C LEU A 788 -7.21 23.34 8.09
N ALA A 789 -7.01 23.61 9.38
CA ALA A 789 -6.69 22.57 10.36
C ALA A 789 -7.77 21.48 10.42
N PHE A 790 -9.05 21.85 10.39
CA PHE A 790 -10.16 20.88 10.32
C PHE A 790 -10.09 20.00 9.07
N HIS A 791 -9.79 20.57 7.91
CA HIS A 791 -9.66 19.79 6.67
C HIS A 791 -8.41 18.91 6.66
N LEU A 792 -7.30 19.35 7.26
CA LEU A 792 -6.13 18.48 7.47
C LEU A 792 -6.48 17.29 8.37
N VAL A 793 -7.24 17.51 9.44
CA VAL A 793 -7.76 16.41 10.28
C VAL A 793 -8.71 15.52 9.49
N THR A 794 -9.59 16.10 8.67
CA THR A 794 -10.53 15.32 7.82
C THR A 794 -9.77 14.47 6.82
N LEU A 795 -8.74 15.01 6.17
CA LEU A 795 -7.86 14.30 5.26
C LEU A 795 -7.12 13.17 5.99
N ALA A 796 -6.53 13.45 7.15
CA ALA A 796 -5.88 12.44 7.98
C ALA A 796 -6.85 11.32 8.41
N LEU A 797 -8.10 11.66 8.73
CA LEU A 797 -9.15 10.69 9.03
C LEU A 797 -9.54 9.86 7.81
N VAL A 798 -9.65 10.46 6.62
CA VAL A 798 -9.92 9.73 5.37
C VAL A 798 -8.79 8.75 5.08
N CYS A 799 -7.53 9.18 5.17
CA CYS A 799 -6.37 8.30 4.98
C CYS A 799 -6.31 7.20 6.05
N GLY A 800 -6.51 7.55 7.32
CA GLY A 800 -6.49 6.62 8.44
C GLY A 800 -7.62 5.60 8.37
N LEU A 801 -8.84 6.01 8.02
CA LEU A 801 -9.96 5.10 7.77
C LEU A 801 -9.69 4.21 6.56
N GLY A 802 -9.06 4.73 5.49
CA GLY A 802 -8.62 3.93 4.35
C GLY A 802 -7.65 2.83 4.75
N TYR A 803 -6.65 3.15 5.58
CA TYR A 803 -5.72 2.16 6.14
C TYR A 803 -6.46 1.12 7.00
N LEU A 804 -7.35 1.57 7.89
CA LEU A 804 -8.12 0.68 8.77
C LEU A 804 -9.05 -0.27 8.01
N CYS A 805 -9.66 0.16 6.90
CA CYS A 805 -10.49 -0.72 6.06
C CYS A 805 -9.71 -1.93 5.54
N TYR A 806 -8.40 -1.78 5.37
CA TYR A 806 -7.50 -2.78 4.80
C TYR A 806 -6.44 -3.26 5.81
N ALA A 807 -6.68 -3.10 7.11
CA ALA A 807 -5.74 -3.52 8.16
C ALA A 807 -5.26 -4.99 8.01
N PRO A 808 -6.11 -5.97 7.63
CA PRO A 808 -5.64 -7.34 7.38
C PRO A 808 -4.59 -7.44 6.27
N PHE A 809 -4.69 -6.63 5.20
CA PHE A 809 -3.69 -6.60 4.13
C PHE A 809 -2.33 -6.10 4.68
N TYR A 810 -2.34 -4.98 5.40
CA TYR A 810 -1.11 -4.41 5.98
C TYR A 810 -0.52 -5.24 7.12
N ALA A 811 -1.28 -6.16 7.71
CA ALA A 811 -0.79 -7.09 8.71
C ALA A 811 0.15 -8.14 8.09
N THR A 812 -0.05 -8.51 6.82
CA THR A 812 0.73 -9.55 6.13
C THR A 812 1.66 -9.00 5.06
N TYR A 813 1.34 -7.85 4.46
CA TYR A 813 2.19 -7.20 3.45
C TYR A 813 3.45 -6.60 4.09
N GLN A 814 4.59 -6.83 3.47
CA GLN A 814 5.88 -6.28 3.85
C GLN A 814 6.50 -5.54 2.67
N GLN A 815 6.75 -4.24 2.83
CA GLN A 815 7.49 -3.46 1.84
C GLN A 815 8.98 -3.84 1.91
N LEU A 816 9.51 -4.37 0.82
CA LEU A 816 10.93 -4.71 0.65
C LEU A 816 11.63 -3.69 -0.25
N TYR A 817 12.94 -3.54 -0.05
CA TYR A 817 13.87 -2.81 -0.92
C TYR A 817 13.60 -1.33 -1.20
N VAL A 818 12.68 -0.66 -0.48
CA VAL A 818 12.42 0.78 -0.65
C VAL A 818 12.97 1.58 0.52
N ASP A 819 13.99 2.40 0.25
CA ASP A 819 14.82 3.12 1.24
C ASP A 819 14.69 4.65 1.14
N GLY A 820 13.48 5.13 0.90
CA GLY A 820 13.15 6.56 0.90
C GLY A 820 13.33 7.23 -0.47
N LEU A 821 13.83 8.48 -0.48
CA LEU A 821 13.93 9.31 -1.68
C LEU A 821 15.39 9.62 -2.04
N GLY A 822 15.70 9.57 -3.33
CA GLY A 822 16.97 9.96 -3.96
C GLY A 822 16.81 11.22 -4.82
N LEU A 823 17.93 11.85 -5.17
CA LEU A 823 17.96 13.00 -6.09
C LEU A 823 18.33 12.55 -7.50
N VAL A 824 17.55 12.97 -8.49
CA VAL A 824 17.77 12.58 -9.90
C VAL A 824 19.06 13.19 -10.44
N GLN A 825 20.01 12.35 -10.84
CA GLN A 825 21.27 12.79 -11.43
C GLN A 825 21.15 13.05 -12.93
N LEU A 826 20.60 12.10 -13.68
CA LEU A 826 20.37 12.20 -15.11
C LEU A 826 18.89 12.42 -15.41
N GLY A 827 18.53 13.68 -15.73
CA GLY A 827 17.16 14.05 -16.08
C GLY A 827 16.78 13.72 -17.52
N THR A 828 15.50 13.90 -17.84
CA THR A 828 14.94 13.66 -19.18
C THR A 828 15.33 14.78 -20.14
N ARG A 829 15.70 14.42 -21.38
CA ARG A 829 15.94 15.42 -22.43
C ARG A 829 14.61 16.07 -22.83
N LEU A 830 14.64 17.37 -23.14
CA LEU A 830 13.42 18.11 -23.52
C LEU A 830 12.71 17.47 -24.74
N GLY A 831 13.46 16.96 -25.71
CA GLY A 831 12.91 16.27 -26.88
C GLY A 831 12.11 15.03 -26.50
N ASP A 832 12.70 14.13 -25.72
CA ASP A 832 12.09 12.88 -25.27
C ASP A 832 10.81 13.15 -24.46
N TYR A 833 10.86 14.14 -23.55
CA TYR A 833 9.68 14.55 -22.79
C TYR A 833 8.58 15.14 -23.69
N LEU A 834 8.93 15.96 -24.68
CA LEU A 834 7.95 16.53 -25.61
C LEU A 834 7.37 15.48 -26.55
N THR A 835 8.10 14.41 -26.87
CA THR A 835 7.55 13.27 -27.61
C THR A 835 6.42 12.61 -26.83
N LEU A 836 6.58 12.43 -25.52
CA LEU A 836 5.56 11.83 -24.65
C LEU A 836 4.43 12.79 -24.31
N PHE A 837 4.75 14.00 -23.84
CA PHE A 837 3.81 14.92 -23.21
C PHE A 837 3.54 16.21 -24.00
N GLY A 838 4.06 16.36 -25.21
CA GLY A 838 4.00 17.63 -25.94
C GLY A 838 2.59 18.14 -26.25
N LEU A 839 1.60 17.25 -26.49
CA LEU A 839 0.19 17.64 -26.62
C LEU A 839 -0.33 18.27 -25.33
N TRP A 840 0.00 17.66 -24.19
CA TRP A 840 -0.41 18.12 -22.87
C TRP A 840 0.22 19.45 -22.52
N ILE A 841 1.51 19.63 -22.83
CA ILE A 841 2.21 20.91 -22.68
C ILE A 841 1.58 21.97 -23.57
N PHE A 842 1.24 21.66 -24.84
CA PHE A 842 0.53 22.59 -25.72
C PHE A 842 -0.81 23.03 -25.13
N LEU A 843 -1.60 22.10 -24.59
CA LEU A 843 -2.91 22.40 -23.98
C LEU A 843 -2.77 23.24 -22.71
N ALA A 844 -1.88 22.85 -21.79
CA ALA A 844 -1.63 23.58 -20.55
C ALA A 844 -1.12 25.00 -20.86
N LEU A 845 -0.20 25.12 -21.81
CA LEU A 845 0.37 26.38 -22.22
C LEU A 845 -0.66 27.29 -22.89
N SER A 846 -1.41 26.78 -23.87
CA SER A 846 -2.47 27.53 -24.55
C SER A 846 -3.49 28.07 -23.55
N PHE A 847 -3.84 27.25 -22.55
CA PHE A 847 -4.77 27.62 -21.50
C PHE A 847 -4.20 28.71 -20.57
N PHE A 848 -2.97 28.55 -20.06
CA PHE A 848 -2.35 29.54 -19.19
C PHE A 848 -2.11 30.88 -19.90
N LEU A 849 -1.66 30.86 -21.16
CA LEU A 849 -1.46 32.08 -21.94
C LEU A 849 -2.78 32.82 -22.20
N LEU A 850 -3.85 32.09 -22.47
CA LEU A 850 -5.18 32.68 -22.61
C LEU A 850 -5.64 33.32 -21.30
N GLU A 851 -5.52 32.63 -20.18
CA GLU A 851 -5.94 33.16 -18.88
C GLU A 851 -5.05 34.35 -18.43
N LEU A 852 -3.75 34.33 -18.74
CA LEU A 852 -2.84 35.46 -18.52
C LEU A 852 -3.22 36.67 -19.38
N TYR A 853 -3.56 36.46 -20.66
CA TYR A 853 -4.06 37.52 -21.54
C TYR A 853 -5.35 38.16 -21.01
N ARG A 854 -6.30 37.32 -20.55
CA ARG A 854 -7.57 37.77 -19.98
C ARG A 854 -7.36 38.54 -18.69
N TRP A 855 -6.44 38.08 -17.84
CA TRP A 855 -6.07 38.77 -16.62
C TRP A 855 -5.45 40.14 -16.92
N TRP A 856 -4.50 40.21 -17.85
CA TRP A 856 -3.77 41.44 -18.16
C TRP A 856 -4.64 42.50 -18.83
N THR A 857 -5.51 42.09 -19.76
CA THR A 857 -6.33 43.03 -20.54
C THR A 857 -7.63 43.43 -19.85
N GLY A 858 -8.08 42.70 -18.82
CA GLY A 858 -9.33 42.95 -18.09
C GLY A 858 -10.60 42.91 -18.96
N ARG A 859 -10.49 42.54 -20.24
CA ARG A 859 -11.59 42.52 -21.22
C ARG A 859 -11.92 41.08 -21.60
N GLN A 860 -13.20 40.80 -21.88
CA GLN A 860 -13.51 39.67 -22.75
C GLN A 860 -12.94 39.97 -24.14
N PRO A 861 -12.40 38.99 -24.88
CA PRO A 861 -11.78 39.18 -26.21
C PRO A 861 -12.81 39.51 -27.29
N ARG A 862 -13.69 40.49 -27.04
CA ARG A 862 -14.95 40.70 -27.74
C ARG A 862 -14.90 41.80 -28.80
N ARG A 863 -13.83 42.61 -28.86
CA ARG A 863 -13.37 43.43 -30.00
C ARG A 863 -12.29 44.42 -29.53
N SER A 864 -11.01 44.13 -29.80
CA SER A 864 -9.99 45.12 -30.18
C SER A 864 -8.68 44.42 -30.53
N SER A 865 -8.45 44.30 -31.85
CA SER A 865 -7.26 43.88 -32.60
C SER A 865 -6.58 42.55 -32.21
N ALA A 866 -6.83 41.53 -33.04
CA ALA A 866 -6.03 40.29 -33.11
C ALA A 866 -4.51 40.53 -33.16
N ARG A 867 -4.07 41.72 -33.60
CA ARG A 867 -2.67 42.17 -33.59
C ARG A 867 -2.05 42.19 -32.19
N TRP A 868 -2.70 42.80 -31.19
CA TRP A 868 -2.15 42.86 -29.82
C TRP A 868 -2.17 41.50 -29.11
N ALA A 869 -3.17 40.66 -29.39
CA ALA A 869 -3.19 39.28 -28.92
C ALA A 869 -2.06 38.45 -29.57
N ALA A 870 -1.80 38.62 -30.87
CA ALA A 870 -0.72 37.93 -31.57
C ALA A 870 0.67 38.38 -31.08
N ILE A 871 0.90 39.69 -30.90
CA ILE A 871 2.17 40.23 -30.36
C ILE A 871 2.41 39.71 -28.93
N TYR A 872 1.36 39.63 -28.12
CA TYR A 872 1.44 39.10 -26.76
C TYR A 872 1.71 37.60 -26.72
N LEU A 873 1.04 36.82 -27.58
CA LEU A 873 1.31 35.39 -27.74
C LEU A 873 2.74 35.15 -28.26
N LEU A 874 3.23 36.02 -29.14
CA LEU A 874 4.62 35.99 -29.60
C LEU A 874 5.59 36.29 -28.46
N ALA A 875 5.34 37.32 -27.66
CA ALA A 875 6.19 37.68 -26.52
C ALA A 875 6.20 36.61 -25.42
N CYS A 876 5.03 36.05 -25.09
CA CYS A 876 4.96 34.93 -24.16
C CYS A 876 5.63 33.68 -24.74
N GLY A 877 5.42 33.40 -26.03
CA GLY A 877 6.10 32.33 -26.75
C GLY A 877 7.62 32.49 -26.70
N VAL A 878 8.14 33.70 -26.90
CA VAL A 878 9.57 34.02 -26.74
C VAL A 878 10.04 33.77 -25.32
N VAL A 879 9.33 34.24 -24.29
CA VAL A 879 9.70 33.99 -22.88
C VAL A 879 9.71 32.49 -22.56
N LEU A 880 8.76 31.72 -23.10
CA LEU A 880 8.69 30.28 -22.90
C LEU A 880 9.76 29.52 -23.67
N ILE A 881 10.10 29.97 -24.89
CA ILE A 881 11.25 29.47 -25.63
C ILE A 881 12.54 29.75 -24.85
N LEU A 882 12.70 30.98 -24.35
CA LEU A 882 13.83 31.35 -23.50
C LEU A 882 13.87 30.56 -22.18
N ALA A 883 12.71 30.19 -21.62
CA ALA A 883 12.62 29.33 -20.44
C ALA A 883 12.83 27.84 -20.74
N ALA A 884 12.65 27.41 -21.99
CA ALA A 884 12.94 26.07 -22.46
C ALA A 884 14.41 25.87 -22.84
N LEU A 885 15.14 26.94 -23.22
CA LEU A 885 16.56 26.90 -23.55
C LEU A 885 17.45 26.28 -22.44
N PRO A 886 17.25 26.57 -21.13
CA PRO A 886 18.02 25.96 -20.06
C PRO A 886 17.66 24.49 -19.79
N GLY A 887 16.65 23.93 -20.46
CA GLY A 887 16.22 22.53 -20.34
C GLY A 887 14.85 22.31 -19.69
N LEU A 888 14.45 21.05 -19.59
CA LEU A 888 13.11 20.61 -19.18
C LEU A 888 12.70 21.10 -17.79
N LYS A 889 13.59 21.01 -16.79
CA LYS A 889 13.29 21.39 -15.40
C LYS A 889 12.84 22.85 -15.31
N THR A 890 13.51 23.74 -16.04
CA THR A 890 13.20 25.17 -16.07
C THR A 890 11.86 25.43 -16.75
N LEU A 891 11.58 24.77 -17.88
CA LEU A 891 10.29 24.86 -18.55
C LEU A 891 9.15 24.44 -17.63
N LEU A 892 9.26 23.27 -16.99
CA LEU A 892 8.24 22.76 -16.07
C LEU A 892 8.06 23.68 -14.86
N ALA A 893 9.15 24.16 -14.24
CA ALA A 893 9.09 25.09 -13.11
C ALA A 893 8.40 26.41 -13.49
N VAL A 894 8.66 26.96 -14.67
CA VAL A 894 8.00 28.17 -15.17
C VAL A 894 6.51 27.92 -15.41
N LEU A 895 6.12 26.78 -15.99
CA LEU A 895 4.71 26.43 -16.21
C LEU A 895 3.96 26.22 -14.89
N VAL A 896 4.57 25.53 -13.92
CA VAL A 896 4.02 25.38 -12.56
C VAL A 896 3.86 26.74 -11.89
N GLY A 897 4.88 27.60 -11.96
CA GLY A 897 4.85 28.95 -11.39
C GLY A 897 3.78 29.83 -12.03
N LEU A 898 3.68 29.83 -13.36
CA LEU A 898 2.66 30.56 -14.12
C LEU A 898 1.25 30.05 -13.80
N GLY A 899 1.03 28.74 -13.90
CA GLY A 899 -0.26 28.11 -13.59
C GLY A 899 -0.68 28.38 -12.14
N GLY A 900 0.26 28.30 -11.20
CA GLY A 900 0.03 28.58 -9.78
C GLY A 900 -0.31 30.04 -9.52
N PHE A 901 0.41 30.98 -10.15
CA PHE A 901 0.10 32.41 -10.09
C PHE A 901 -1.30 32.69 -10.62
N LEU A 902 -1.64 32.19 -11.81
CA LEU A 902 -2.94 32.37 -12.43
C LEU A 902 -4.06 31.75 -11.61
N PHE A 903 -3.84 30.55 -11.09
CA PHE A 903 -4.79 29.86 -10.22
C PHE A 903 -5.07 30.68 -8.96
N ILE A 904 -4.02 31.09 -8.22
CA ILE A 904 -4.15 31.93 -7.02
C ILE A 904 -4.83 33.25 -7.35
N ARG A 905 -4.50 33.87 -8.49
CA ARG A 905 -5.07 35.15 -8.90
C ARG A 905 -6.54 35.03 -9.26
N TRP A 906 -6.90 34.12 -10.16
CA TRP A 906 -8.29 33.82 -10.51
C TRP A 906 -9.12 33.59 -9.25
N TYR A 907 -8.56 32.77 -8.35
CA TYR A 907 -9.19 32.40 -7.12
C TYR A 907 -9.28 33.54 -6.08
N ARG A 908 -8.45 34.58 -6.17
CA ARG A 908 -8.57 35.83 -5.37
C ARG A 908 -9.53 36.85 -5.97
N VAL A 909 -9.71 36.86 -7.29
CA VAL A 909 -10.50 37.86 -8.02
C VAL A 909 -11.96 37.49 -8.14
N SER A 910 -12.30 36.22 -8.36
CA SER A 910 -13.70 35.81 -8.53
C SER A 910 -14.53 36.33 -7.35
N PRO A 911 -15.49 37.25 -7.56
CA PRO A 911 -16.37 37.70 -6.49
C PRO A 911 -17.36 36.59 -6.14
N LYS A 912 -17.88 36.58 -4.91
CA LYS A 912 -19.11 35.82 -4.62
C LYS A 912 -20.22 36.38 -5.54
N GLY A 913 -20.66 35.59 -6.52
CA GLY A 913 -21.92 35.86 -7.22
C GLY A 913 -21.97 37.13 -8.07
N MET A 914 -20.88 37.57 -8.70
CA MET A 914 -21.04 38.47 -9.85
C MET A 914 -21.36 37.59 -11.06
N PRO A 915 -22.56 37.72 -11.69
CA PRO A 915 -22.71 37.24 -13.04
C PRO A 915 -21.61 37.92 -13.84
N ILE A 916 -21.00 37.20 -14.78
CA ILE A 916 -20.15 37.84 -15.77
C ILE A 916 -21.10 38.76 -16.58
N ASN A 917 -21.30 39.99 -16.10
CA ASN A 917 -22.08 41.02 -16.77
C ASN A 917 -21.35 41.31 -18.08
N GLY A 918 -21.83 40.67 -19.14
CA GLY A 918 -21.23 40.72 -20.47
C GLY A 918 -21.66 39.59 -21.39
N THR A 919 -22.05 38.42 -20.89
CA THR A 919 -22.92 37.53 -21.66
C THR A 919 -24.30 37.69 -21.07
N SER A 920 -25.20 38.23 -21.89
CA SER A 920 -26.62 37.99 -21.75
C SER A 920 -26.83 36.64 -21.07
N ALA A 921 -27.58 36.66 -19.98
CA ALA A 921 -28.65 35.71 -19.84
C ALA A 921 -29.45 35.76 -21.16
N LEU A 922 -28.94 35.14 -22.22
CA LEU A 922 -29.78 34.36 -23.07
C LEU A 922 -30.27 33.30 -22.09
N SER A 923 -31.42 33.58 -21.49
CA SER A 923 -32.46 32.59 -21.50
C SER A 923 -32.43 31.99 -22.89
N VAL A 924 -31.65 30.93 -23.07
CA VAL A 924 -31.92 29.96 -24.09
C VAL A 924 -33.16 29.23 -23.56
N SER A 925 -34.27 29.96 -23.57
CA SER A 925 -35.62 29.42 -23.54
C SER A 925 -35.76 28.68 -24.87
N GLY A 926 -35.28 27.44 -24.94
CA GLY A 926 -35.50 26.60 -26.11
C GLY A 926 -34.47 25.52 -26.42
N GLU A 927 -33.18 25.69 -26.11
CA GLU A 927 -32.19 24.62 -26.37
C GLU A 927 -32.23 23.59 -25.25
N THR A 928 -33.11 22.61 -25.47
CA THR A 928 -32.85 21.26 -25.05
C THR A 928 -31.42 20.86 -25.49
N ASN A 929 -30.63 20.27 -24.59
CA ASN A 929 -29.50 19.46 -25.04
C ASN A 929 -30.02 18.43 -26.06
N TYR A 930 -29.18 17.87 -26.94
CA TYR A 930 -29.58 16.82 -27.92
C TYR A 930 -30.35 15.61 -27.31
N LEU A 931 -30.44 15.51 -25.98
CA LEU A 931 -31.20 14.52 -25.20
C LEU A 931 -32.48 15.06 -24.50
N GLY A 932 -32.90 16.31 -24.73
CA GLY A 932 -34.21 16.82 -24.29
C GLY A 932 -34.29 17.37 -22.85
N ALA A 933 -33.19 17.51 -22.11
CA ALA A 933 -33.23 17.93 -20.70
C ALA A 933 -33.05 19.46 -20.54
N PRO A 934 -33.85 20.14 -19.69
CA PRO A 934 -33.66 21.55 -19.36
C PRO A 934 -32.35 21.76 -18.57
N LEU A 935 -31.58 22.75 -18.98
CA LEU A 935 -30.35 23.20 -18.29
C LEU A 935 -30.72 23.91 -17.00
N ALA A 936 -30.56 23.24 -15.85
CA ALA A 936 -30.61 23.93 -14.56
C ALA A 936 -29.41 24.89 -14.47
N SER A 937 -29.67 26.15 -14.15
CA SER A 937 -28.70 27.23 -14.03
C SER A 937 -27.82 27.08 -12.78
N VAL A 938 -26.84 26.17 -12.83
CA VAL A 938 -25.79 26.03 -11.81
C VAL A 938 -24.54 26.77 -12.33
N PRO A 939 -23.74 27.45 -11.47
CA PRO A 939 -22.45 28.03 -11.86
C PRO A 939 -21.38 26.94 -12.08
N LEU A 940 -21.63 26.01 -13.02
CA LEU A 940 -20.75 24.90 -13.42
C LEU A 940 -19.39 25.39 -13.95
N THR A 941 -19.34 26.62 -14.48
CA THR A 941 -18.14 27.22 -15.07
C THR A 941 -17.00 27.45 -14.08
N ASP A 942 -17.29 27.70 -12.80
CA ASP A 942 -16.26 27.99 -11.80
C ASP A 942 -15.63 26.70 -11.23
N ALA A 943 -16.44 25.66 -11.02
CA ALA A 943 -15.93 24.35 -10.58
C ALA A 943 -15.11 23.66 -11.68
N SER A 944 -15.59 23.70 -12.92
CA SER A 944 -14.86 23.21 -14.09
C SER A 944 -13.50 23.93 -14.26
N LEU A 945 -13.46 25.25 -14.08
CA LEU A 945 -12.22 26.02 -14.19
C LEU A 945 -11.23 25.72 -13.04
N SER A 946 -11.71 25.63 -11.79
CA SER A 946 -10.89 25.19 -10.64
C SER A 946 -10.22 23.85 -10.94
N LEU A 947 -11.01 22.88 -11.40
CA LEU A 947 -10.50 21.53 -11.67
C LEU A 947 -9.54 21.52 -12.85
N THR A 948 -9.80 22.32 -13.89
CA THR A 948 -8.88 22.48 -15.02
C THR A 948 -7.50 22.93 -14.53
N TYR A 949 -7.43 23.97 -13.68
CA TYR A 949 -6.17 24.40 -13.08
C TYR A 949 -5.54 23.31 -12.22
N LEU A 950 -6.32 22.67 -11.34
CA LEU A 950 -5.82 21.66 -10.42
C LEU A 950 -5.17 20.49 -11.17
N LEU A 951 -5.84 19.94 -12.16
CA LEU A 951 -5.36 18.76 -12.89
C LEU A 951 -4.16 19.10 -13.79
N LEU A 952 -4.17 20.23 -14.49
CA LEU A 952 -3.02 20.65 -15.30
C LEU A 952 -1.79 20.96 -14.42
N LEU A 953 -1.99 21.63 -13.27
CA LEU A 953 -0.91 21.86 -12.31
C LEU A 953 -0.43 20.57 -11.69
N MET A 954 -1.31 19.63 -11.37
CA MET A 954 -0.94 18.32 -10.82
C MET A 954 -0.07 17.55 -11.81
N GLY A 955 -0.47 17.45 -13.08
CA GLY A 955 0.34 16.80 -14.12
C GLY A 955 1.72 17.43 -14.28
N LEU A 956 1.81 18.77 -14.23
CA LEU A 956 3.08 19.51 -14.30
C LEU A 956 3.94 19.31 -13.04
N CYS A 957 3.33 19.29 -11.85
CA CYS A 957 4.03 19.07 -10.59
C CYS A 957 4.57 17.63 -10.49
N ILE A 958 3.80 16.64 -10.92
CA ILE A 958 4.27 15.24 -11.00
C ILE A 958 5.43 15.16 -11.99
N SER A 959 5.28 15.74 -13.19
CA SER A 959 6.35 15.81 -14.19
C SER A 959 7.62 16.44 -13.65
N LEU A 960 7.52 17.56 -12.94
CA LEU A 960 8.67 18.22 -12.32
C LEU A 960 9.25 17.38 -11.18
N GLY A 961 8.41 16.71 -10.39
CA GLY A 961 8.82 15.84 -9.29
C GLY A 961 9.73 14.71 -9.74
N MET A 962 9.34 14.00 -10.82
CA MET A 962 10.14 12.91 -11.43
C MET A 962 11.49 13.37 -12.00
N GLU A 963 11.67 14.69 -12.18
CA GLU A 963 12.93 15.29 -12.63
C GLU A 963 13.81 15.81 -11.48
N ILE A 964 13.30 15.81 -10.24
CA ILE A 964 14.03 16.29 -9.05
C ILE A 964 14.34 15.13 -8.11
N VAL A 965 13.35 14.29 -7.80
CA VAL A 965 13.44 13.19 -6.85
C VAL A 965 12.96 11.87 -7.45
N TYR A 966 13.52 10.77 -6.96
CA TYR A 966 13.02 9.41 -7.23
C TYR A 966 12.88 8.63 -5.92
N VAL A 967 12.05 7.59 -5.94
CA VAL A 967 11.94 6.62 -4.85
C VAL A 967 13.08 5.61 -4.99
N ARG A 968 13.93 5.49 -3.97
CA ARG A 968 15.06 4.55 -3.96
C ARG A 968 14.52 3.15 -3.74
N ASP A 969 14.55 2.33 -4.78
CA ASP A 969 14.21 0.92 -4.74
C ASP A 969 15.44 0.05 -5.06
N PHE A 970 15.26 -1.24 -5.38
CA PHE A 970 16.35 -2.16 -5.71
C PHE A 970 17.16 -1.77 -6.97
N LEU A 971 16.71 -0.79 -7.75
CA LEU A 971 17.42 -0.26 -8.92
C LEU A 971 18.34 0.93 -8.57
N ASP A 972 18.36 1.36 -7.30
CA ASP A 972 19.22 2.44 -6.82
C ASP A 972 20.71 2.17 -7.10
N GLY A 973 21.45 3.22 -7.45
CA GLY A 973 22.88 3.15 -7.76
C GLY A 973 23.24 2.69 -9.18
N GLY A 974 22.25 2.38 -10.04
CA GLY A 974 22.45 2.06 -11.46
C GLY A 974 21.83 3.07 -12.43
N ASP A 975 21.99 2.85 -13.75
CA ASP A 975 21.39 3.70 -14.79
C ASP A 975 19.85 3.70 -14.75
N TYR A 976 19.24 2.68 -14.12
CA TYR A 976 17.80 2.50 -13.94
C TYR A 976 17.26 3.11 -12.64
N GLU A 977 18.05 3.91 -11.89
CA GLU A 977 17.73 4.41 -10.54
C GLU A 977 16.33 5.01 -10.38
N ARG A 978 15.78 5.61 -11.44
CA ARG A 978 14.46 6.26 -11.44
C ARG A 978 13.41 5.58 -12.30
N MET A 979 13.68 4.39 -12.84
CA MET A 979 12.79 3.68 -13.77
C MET A 979 11.37 3.55 -13.22
N ASN A 980 11.20 2.97 -12.03
CA ASN A 980 9.89 2.74 -11.42
C ASN A 980 9.18 4.05 -11.05
N THR A 981 9.95 5.07 -10.62
CA THR A 981 9.39 6.41 -10.37
C THR A 981 8.79 6.99 -11.66
N VAL A 982 9.55 6.98 -12.76
CA VAL A 982 9.06 7.49 -14.05
C VAL A 982 7.89 6.66 -14.55
N PHE A 983 7.97 5.34 -14.43
CA PHE A 983 6.92 4.42 -14.88
C PHE A 983 5.58 4.70 -14.19
N LYS A 984 5.54 4.63 -12.86
CA LYS A 984 4.29 4.69 -12.10
C LYS A 984 3.69 6.10 -12.08
N PHE A 985 4.50 7.15 -11.93
CA PHE A 985 3.99 8.53 -11.87
C PHE A 985 3.64 9.13 -13.23
N SER A 986 4.24 8.66 -14.33
CA SER A 986 3.89 9.14 -15.69
C SER A 986 2.44 8.83 -16.05
N MET A 987 1.93 7.67 -15.63
CA MET A 987 0.53 7.28 -15.82
C MET A 987 -0.45 8.23 -15.10
N GLN A 988 -0.13 8.62 -13.87
CA GLN A 988 -0.94 9.58 -13.11
C GLN A 988 -0.87 11.00 -13.70
N ALA A 989 0.31 11.42 -14.15
CA ALA A 989 0.48 12.69 -14.85
C ALA A 989 -0.37 12.71 -16.14
N TRP A 990 -0.36 11.61 -16.91
CA TRP A 990 -1.18 11.45 -18.11
C TRP A 990 -2.67 11.58 -17.80
N LEU A 991 -3.18 10.88 -16.79
CA LEU A 991 -4.61 10.94 -16.42
C LEU A 991 -5.03 12.37 -16.02
N CYS A 992 -4.21 13.05 -15.23
CA CYS A 992 -4.43 14.46 -14.87
C CYS A 992 -4.45 15.36 -16.10
N PHE A 993 -3.49 15.21 -17.01
CA PHE A 993 -3.43 15.97 -18.24
C PHE A 993 -4.57 15.67 -19.21
N ALA A 994 -5.02 14.41 -19.29
CA ALA A 994 -6.11 14.00 -20.16
C ALA A 994 -7.43 14.67 -19.78
N ILE A 995 -7.83 14.54 -18.51
CA ILE A 995 -9.09 15.12 -18.01
C ILE A 995 -8.97 16.65 -17.96
N GLY A 996 -7.86 17.19 -17.42
CA GLY A 996 -7.61 18.63 -17.38
C GLY A 996 -7.54 19.25 -18.77
N GLY A 997 -6.93 18.56 -19.73
CA GLY A 997 -6.80 18.97 -21.13
C GLY A 997 -8.15 19.03 -21.85
N ALA A 998 -9.03 18.04 -21.66
CA ALA A 998 -10.38 18.07 -22.23
C ALA A 998 -11.20 19.27 -21.71
N LEU A 999 -11.11 19.56 -20.42
CA LEU A 999 -11.75 20.74 -19.81
C LEU A 999 -11.12 22.05 -20.32
N ALA A 1000 -9.80 22.08 -20.50
CA ALA A 1000 -9.10 23.22 -21.07
C ALA A 1000 -9.54 23.46 -22.53
N VAL A 1001 -9.71 22.41 -23.34
CA VAL A 1001 -10.23 22.51 -24.72
C VAL A 1001 -11.64 23.10 -24.73
N HIS A 1002 -12.54 22.64 -23.85
CA HIS A 1002 -13.87 23.23 -23.73
C HIS A 1002 -13.81 24.72 -23.44
N ARG A 1003 -12.99 25.12 -22.47
CA ARG A 1003 -12.84 26.50 -22.03
C ARG A 1003 -12.24 27.38 -23.14
N MET A 1004 -11.17 26.94 -23.78
CA MET A 1004 -10.49 27.68 -24.85
C MET A 1004 -11.37 27.82 -26.10
N ARG A 1005 -12.09 26.77 -26.49
CA ARG A 1005 -13.03 26.78 -27.63
C ARG A 1005 -14.10 27.86 -27.48
N ASP A 1006 -14.64 28.02 -26.28
CA ASP A 1006 -15.71 28.99 -26.01
C ASP A 1006 -15.16 30.43 -25.90
N LEU A 1007 -13.89 30.59 -25.53
CA LEU A 1007 -13.24 31.89 -25.38
C LEU A 1007 -12.60 32.42 -26.67
N TRP A 1008 -12.06 31.57 -27.53
CA TRP A 1008 -11.45 31.99 -28.80
C TRP A 1008 -12.51 32.21 -29.88
N GLN A 1009 -12.33 33.24 -30.71
CA GLN A 1009 -13.25 33.58 -31.80
C GLN A 1009 -12.49 33.87 -33.10
N GLY A 1010 -13.20 33.85 -34.24
CA GLY A 1010 -12.65 34.23 -35.55
C GLY A 1010 -11.51 33.33 -36.03
N LEU A 1011 -10.51 33.94 -36.68
CA LEU A 1011 -9.35 33.24 -37.26
C LEU A 1011 -8.49 32.53 -36.20
N ALA A 1012 -8.27 33.15 -35.03
CA ALA A 1012 -7.45 32.57 -33.96
C ALA A 1012 -7.99 31.22 -33.47
N ARG A 1013 -9.32 31.11 -33.31
CA ARG A 1013 -9.97 29.82 -32.99
C ARG A 1013 -9.75 28.78 -34.07
N ARG A 1014 -9.89 29.15 -35.35
CA ARG A 1014 -9.73 28.21 -36.47
C ARG A 1014 -8.29 27.69 -36.56
N VAL A 1015 -7.31 28.60 -36.46
CA VAL A 1015 -5.88 28.24 -36.48
C VAL A 1015 -5.55 27.32 -35.31
N TRP A 1016 -6.01 27.65 -34.10
CA TRP A 1016 -5.76 26.81 -32.94
C TRP A 1016 -6.40 25.43 -33.01
N LEU A 1017 -7.67 25.38 -33.43
CA LEU A 1017 -8.35 24.11 -33.61
C LEU A 1017 -7.66 23.29 -34.71
N ALA A 1018 -7.17 23.92 -35.78
CA ALA A 1018 -6.39 23.23 -36.80
C ALA A 1018 -5.10 22.66 -36.21
N VAL A 1019 -4.33 23.44 -35.44
CA VAL A 1019 -3.11 22.96 -34.75
C VAL A 1019 -3.45 21.83 -33.77
N LEU A 1020 -4.48 22.01 -32.94
CA LEU A 1020 -4.92 20.98 -32.00
C LEU A 1020 -5.31 19.69 -32.73
N VAL A 1021 -6.09 19.79 -33.81
CA VAL A 1021 -6.50 18.63 -34.61
C VAL A 1021 -5.27 17.94 -35.19
N VAL A 1022 -4.30 18.68 -35.73
CA VAL A 1022 -3.03 18.10 -36.22
C VAL A 1022 -2.30 17.38 -35.09
N LEU A 1023 -2.11 18.01 -33.92
CA LEU A 1023 -1.41 17.38 -32.79
C LEU A 1023 -2.14 16.14 -32.28
N VAL A 1024 -3.47 16.19 -32.17
CA VAL A 1024 -4.28 15.04 -31.77
C VAL A 1024 -4.14 13.92 -32.79
N LEU A 1025 -4.27 14.20 -34.10
CA LEU A 1025 -4.09 13.20 -35.16
C LEU A 1025 -2.69 12.59 -35.12
N SER A 1026 -1.65 13.39 -34.89
CA SER A 1026 -0.27 12.92 -34.71
C SER A 1026 -0.12 11.96 -33.54
N CYS A 1027 -0.71 12.28 -32.38
CA CYS A 1027 -0.75 11.39 -31.22
C CYS A 1027 -1.67 10.18 -31.43
N SER A 1028 -2.59 10.24 -32.39
CA SER A 1028 -3.52 9.16 -32.73
C SER A 1028 -2.90 8.11 -33.64
N VAL A 1029 -1.72 8.35 -34.22
CA VAL A 1029 -1.05 7.37 -35.11
C VAL A 1029 -0.83 6.04 -34.38
N PHE A 1030 -0.44 6.09 -33.10
CA PHE A 1030 -0.27 4.88 -32.30
C PHE A 1030 -1.58 4.09 -32.12
N LEU A 1031 -2.76 4.74 -32.13
CA LEU A 1031 -4.04 4.04 -32.00
C LEU A 1031 -4.23 3.03 -33.14
N SER A 1032 -3.93 3.40 -34.39
CA SER A 1032 -4.02 2.50 -35.53
C SER A 1032 -2.78 1.59 -35.65
N GLU A 1033 -1.59 2.18 -35.70
CA GLU A 1033 -0.34 1.46 -35.96
C GLU A 1033 0.06 0.56 -34.79
N GLY A 1034 -0.14 1.01 -33.55
CA GLY A 1034 0.12 0.21 -32.36
C GLY A 1034 -0.86 -0.97 -32.23
N THR A 1035 -2.14 -0.77 -32.54
CA THR A 1035 -3.11 -1.87 -32.59
C THR A 1035 -2.75 -2.86 -33.70
N ALA A 1036 -2.46 -2.37 -34.91
CA ALA A 1036 -2.06 -3.22 -36.03
C ALA A 1036 -0.78 -4.00 -35.74
N SER A 1037 0.26 -3.33 -35.22
CA SER A 1037 1.51 -3.96 -34.79
C SER A 1037 1.24 -5.04 -33.74
N ARG A 1038 0.40 -4.79 -32.74
CA ARG A 1038 0.12 -5.78 -31.70
C ARG A 1038 -0.65 -6.99 -32.24
N LEU A 1039 -1.55 -6.80 -33.19
CA LEU A 1039 -2.24 -7.90 -33.88
C LEU A 1039 -1.28 -8.68 -34.80
N LEU A 1040 -0.35 -7.99 -35.45
CA LEU A 1040 0.68 -8.58 -36.30
C LEU A 1040 1.75 -9.34 -35.51
N ASP A 1041 2.13 -8.89 -34.31
CA ASP A 1041 3.07 -9.59 -33.43
C ASP A 1041 2.63 -11.03 -33.22
N HIS A 1042 1.34 -11.21 -32.95
CA HIS A 1042 0.73 -12.52 -32.76
C HIS A 1042 0.82 -13.38 -34.02
N GLN A 1043 0.47 -12.82 -35.19
CA GLN A 1043 0.62 -13.54 -36.47
C GLN A 1043 2.07 -13.88 -36.78
N THR A 1044 3.00 -12.97 -36.49
CA THR A 1044 4.44 -13.16 -36.69
C THR A 1044 4.97 -14.25 -35.76
N TRP A 1045 4.50 -14.27 -34.51
CA TRP A 1045 4.82 -15.34 -33.57
C TRP A 1045 4.35 -16.69 -34.08
N ILE A 1046 3.09 -16.81 -34.52
CA ILE A 1046 2.52 -18.03 -35.13
C ILE A 1046 3.39 -18.49 -36.31
N GLN A 1047 3.80 -17.58 -37.19
CA GLN A 1047 4.65 -17.87 -38.35
C GLN A 1047 6.08 -18.27 -37.98
N ALA A 1048 6.59 -17.77 -36.86
CA ALA A 1048 7.92 -18.09 -36.35
C ALA A 1048 7.96 -19.43 -35.60
N GLN A 1049 6.82 -19.93 -35.13
CA GLN A 1049 6.76 -21.25 -34.50
C GLN A 1049 6.76 -22.38 -35.55
N PRO A 1050 7.21 -23.59 -35.17
CA PRO A 1050 6.96 -24.79 -35.95
C PRO A 1050 5.46 -24.94 -36.25
N SER A 1051 5.12 -25.67 -37.32
CA SER A 1051 3.72 -25.96 -37.64
C SER A 1051 3.00 -26.52 -36.40
N PRO A 1052 1.79 -26.01 -36.08
CA PRO A 1052 1.08 -26.42 -34.88
C PRO A 1052 0.87 -27.94 -34.90
N GLN A 1053 1.06 -28.57 -33.75
CA GLN A 1053 0.92 -30.01 -33.60
C GLN A 1053 -0.55 -30.43 -33.55
N SER A 1054 -1.47 -29.53 -33.20
CA SER A 1054 -2.92 -29.78 -33.25
C SER A 1054 -3.74 -28.51 -33.46
N ALA A 1055 -4.91 -28.64 -34.11
CA ALA A 1055 -5.91 -27.60 -34.42
C ALA A 1055 -5.46 -26.40 -35.30
N ASP A 1056 -6.45 -25.81 -36.00
CA ASP A 1056 -6.32 -24.46 -36.54
C ASP A 1056 -6.50 -23.47 -35.39
N TYR A 1057 -5.42 -22.81 -35.02
CA TYR A 1057 -5.46 -21.75 -34.01
C TYR A 1057 -6.19 -20.51 -34.59
N THR A 1058 -7.49 -20.40 -34.30
CA THR A 1058 -8.39 -19.33 -34.78
C THR A 1058 -8.64 -18.26 -33.71
N PRO A 1059 -9.08 -17.03 -34.07
CA PRO A 1059 -9.49 -16.01 -33.11
C PRO A 1059 -10.42 -16.56 -32.03
N THR A 1060 -10.02 -16.42 -30.77
CA THR A 1060 -10.67 -16.98 -29.58
C THR A 1060 -10.43 -16.05 -28.40
N LEU A 1061 -11.18 -16.20 -27.31
CA LEU A 1061 -10.85 -15.54 -26.03
C LEU A 1061 -10.13 -16.49 -25.06
N ASP A 1062 -10.00 -17.76 -25.42
CA ASP A 1062 -9.28 -18.74 -24.61
C ASP A 1062 -7.78 -18.48 -24.67
N GLY A 1063 -7.25 -17.91 -23.58
CA GLY A 1063 -5.83 -17.62 -23.42
C GLY A 1063 -4.92 -18.84 -23.35
N PHE A 1064 -5.48 -20.05 -23.26
CA PHE A 1064 -4.75 -21.32 -23.25
C PHE A 1064 -4.78 -22.05 -24.61
N ALA A 1065 -5.53 -21.54 -25.58
CA ALA A 1065 -5.67 -22.18 -26.90
C ALA A 1065 -4.34 -22.40 -27.62
N PHE A 1066 -3.35 -21.51 -27.45
CA PHE A 1066 -2.02 -21.69 -28.04
C PHE A 1066 -1.30 -22.92 -27.46
N ALA A 1067 -1.49 -23.24 -26.18
CA ALA A 1067 -0.86 -24.40 -25.55
C ALA A 1067 -1.38 -25.70 -26.17
N HIS A 1068 -2.67 -25.77 -26.52
CA HIS A 1068 -3.21 -26.89 -27.29
C HIS A 1068 -2.55 -27.02 -28.67
N ALA A 1069 -2.26 -25.90 -29.33
CA ALA A 1069 -1.70 -25.90 -30.67
C ALA A 1069 -0.21 -26.28 -30.70
N TRP A 1070 0.62 -25.74 -29.81
CA TRP A 1070 2.08 -25.92 -29.85
C TRP A 1070 2.63 -26.85 -28.77
N TYR A 1071 1.95 -27.00 -27.64
CA TYR A 1071 2.37 -27.80 -26.49
C TYR A 1071 1.29 -28.82 -26.07
N PRO A 1072 0.74 -29.64 -26.99
CA PRO A 1072 -0.45 -30.45 -26.72
C PRO A 1072 -0.27 -31.49 -25.60
N SER A 1073 0.96 -31.94 -25.35
CA SER A 1073 1.29 -32.85 -24.25
C SER A 1073 1.22 -32.16 -22.88
N ASP A 1074 1.81 -30.96 -22.76
CA ASP A 1074 1.70 -30.12 -21.56
C ASP A 1074 0.24 -29.68 -21.34
N ALA A 1075 -0.47 -29.30 -22.41
CA ALA A 1075 -1.86 -28.87 -22.32
C ALA A 1075 -2.77 -29.93 -21.68
N ARG A 1076 -2.71 -31.19 -22.18
CA ARG A 1076 -3.49 -32.30 -21.62
C ARG A 1076 -3.10 -32.64 -20.18
N ALA A 1077 -1.81 -32.55 -19.83
CA ALA A 1077 -1.34 -32.80 -18.48
C ALA A 1077 -1.79 -31.73 -17.48
N ILE A 1078 -1.75 -30.45 -17.89
CA ILE A 1078 -2.26 -29.31 -17.11
C ILE A 1078 -3.78 -29.41 -16.92
N GLU A 1079 -4.52 -29.78 -17.96
CA GLU A 1079 -5.96 -30.06 -17.85
C GLU A 1079 -6.22 -31.21 -16.89
N TRP A 1080 -5.46 -32.30 -16.98
CA TRP A 1080 -5.57 -33.42 -16.04
C TRP A 1080 -5.35 -32.97 -14.60
N LEU A 1081 -4.34 -32.13 -14.33
CA LEU A 1081 -4.10 -31.56 -13.00
C LEU A 1081 -5.28 -30.69 -12.54
N ASN A 1082 -5.82 -29.84 -13.41
CA ASN A 1082 -6.98 -29.01 -13.10
C ASN A 1082 -8.27 -29.81 -12.86
N VAL A 1083 -8.36 -31.02 -13.42
CA VAL A 1083 -9.49 -31.95 -13.20
C VAL A 1083 -9.34 -32.76 -11.92
N HIS A 1084 -8.15 -33.30 -11.64
CA HIS A 1084 -7.97 -34.35 -10.63
C HIS A 1084 -7.32 -33.84 -9.33
N VAL A 1085 -6.59 -32.73 -9.36
CA VAL A 1085 -5.85 -32.24 -8.19
C VAL A 1085 -6.66 -31.20 -7.42
N ALA A 1086 -7.10 -31.61 -6.23
CA ALA A 1086 -7.65 -30.73 -5.20
C ALA A 1086 -6.55 -30.06 -4.37
N GLY A 1087 -6.89 -28.97 -3.69
CA GLY A 1087 -6.00 -28.22 -2.80
C GLY A 1087 -4.95 -27.40 -3.54
N ALA A 1088 -3.86 -27.12 -2.82
CA ALA A 1088 -2.65 -26.48 -3.31
C ALA A 1088 -1.40 -27.34 -3.00
N PRO A 1089 -1.36 -28.62 -3.44
CA PRO A 1089 -0.18 -29.44 -3.27
C PRO A 1089 1.00 -28.87 -4.07
N VAL A 1090 2.21 -28.97 -3.50
CA VAL A 1090 3.42 -28.50 -4.17
C VAL A 1090 3.73 -29.39 -5.38
N ILE A 1091 3.94 -28.76 -6.52
CA ILE A 1091 4.43 -29.38 -7.74
C ILE A 1091 5.91 -29.04 -7.91
N LEU A 1092 6.68 -29.97 -8.47
CA LEU A 1092 8.03 -29.73 -8.93
C LEU A 1092 8.02 -29.76 -10.46
N GLU A 1093 8.40 -28.66 -11.09
CA GLU A 1093 8.65 -28.57 -12.53
C GLU A 1093 10.05 -28.01 -12.83
N ALA A 1094 10.44 -27.94 -14.11
CA ALA A 1094 11.71 -27.36 -14.49
C ALA A 1094 11.77 -25.87 -14.13
N GLU A 1095 12.96 -25.41 -13.73
CA GLU A 1095 13.26 -24.02 -13.39
C GLU A 1095 14.39 -23.45 -14.27
N ALA A 1096 14.34 -22.14 -14.54
CA ALA A 1096 15.34 -21.42 -15.34
C ALA A 1096 15.90 -20.21 -14.59
N PRO A 1097 17.20 -19.90 -14.72
CA PRO A 1097 17.79 -18.75 -14.04
C PRO A 1097 17.32 -17.39 -14.59
N VAL A 1098 16.51 -17.36 -15.66
CA VAL A 1098 16.03 -16.13 -16.32
C VAL A 1098 14.56 -16.29 -16.70
N SER A 1099 13.78 -15.24 -16.42
CA SER A 1099 12.37 -15.10 -16.79
C SER A 1099 12.08 -15.18 -18.29
N TYR A 1100 10.78 -15.24 -18.62
CA TYR A 1100 10.24 -15.13 -19.99
C TYR A 1100 10.52 -16.33 -20.92
N GLN A 1101 10.80 -17.51 -20.36
CA GLN A 1101 10.95 -18.77 -21.09
C GLN A 1101 9.85 -19.75 -20.69
N TRP A 1102 9.58 -20.82 -21.48
CA TRP A 1102 8.49 -21.81 -21.27
C TRP A 1102 8.65 -22.68 -19.99
N PHE A 1103 9.29 -22.14 -18.95
CA PHE A 1103 9.43 -22.68 -17.61
C PHE A 1103 8.24 -22.25 -16.74
N ASN A 1104 8.01 -22.96 -15.64
CA ASN A 1104 6.91 -22.72 -14.70
C ASN A 1104 5.50 -22.75 -15.33
N ARG A 1105 5.35 -23.30 -16.54
CA ARG A 1105 4.07 -23.33 -17.26
C ARG A 1105 3.00 -24.10 -16.49
N VAL A 1106 3.35 -25.09 -15.67
CA VAL A 1106 2.36 -25.87 -14.93
C VAL A 1106 1.76 -25.02 -13.81
N SER A 1107 2.59 -24.37 -13.00
CA SER A 1107 2.17 -23.46 -11.92
C SER A 1107 1.43 -22.23 -12.47
N VAL A 1108 1.81 -21.68 -13.63
CA VAL A 1108 1.09 -20.59 -14.31
C VAL A 1108 -0.36 -20.97 -14.62
N TYR A 1109 -0.58 -22.11 -15.28
CA TYR A 1109 -1.92 -22.49 -15.77
C TYR A 1109 -2.76 -23.27 -14.77
N THR A 1110 -2.16 -23.78 -13.69
CA THR A 1110 -2.89 -24.44 -12.62
C THR A 1110 -3.05 -23.56 -11.39
N GLY A 1111 -2.13 -22.63 -11.12
CA GLY A 1111 -2.02 -21.92 -9.86
C GLY A 1111 -1.55 -22.80 -8.70
N LEU A 1112 -1.02 -24.00 -8.96
CA LEU A 1112 -0.41 -24.85 -7.91
C LEU A 1112 0.96 -24.29 -7.52
N PRO A 1113 1.35 -24.36 -6.23
CA PRO A 1113 2.64 -23.88 -5.78
C PRO A 1113 3.78 -24.73 -6.33
N ASP A 1114 4.73 -24.09 -7.01
CA ASP A 1114 6.02 -24.65 -7.41
C ASP A 1114 7.06 -24.46 -6.30
N VAL A 1115 8.13 -25.25 -6.31
CA VAL A 1115 9.27 -25.08 -5.41
C VAL A 1115 9.85 -23.67 -5.55
N LEU A 1116 10.07 -23.23 -6.79
CA LEU A 1116 10.47 -21.88 -7.13
C LEU A 1116 9.99 -21.57 -8.55
N GLY A 1117 9.40 -20.40 -8.77
CA GLY A 1117 9.16 -19.85 -10.10
C GLY A 1117 10.26 -18.90 -10.55
N TRP A 1118 9.92 -17.89 -11.35
CA TRP A 1118 10.88 -16.93 -11.88
C TRP A 1118 11.71 -16.23 -10.77
N PRO A 1119 13.04 -16.50 -10.67
CA PRO A 1119 13.81 -16.10 -9.50
C PRO A 1119 14.00 -14.59 -9.37
N ASP A 1120 14.13 -13.89 -10.50
CA ASP A 1120 14.24 -12.43 -10.56
C ASP A 1120 12.96 -11.73 -10.03
N HIS A 1121 11.78 -12.33 -10.20
CA HIS A 1121 10.52 -11.80 -9.68
C HIS A 1121 10.26 -12.22 -8.23
N GLU A 1122 10.74 -13.40 -7.80
CA GLU A 1122 10.72 -13.77 -6.39
C GLU A 1122 11.71 -12.95 -5.56
N ASP A 1123 12.86 -12.55 -6.12
CA ASP A 1123 13.83 -11.68 -5.45
C ASP A 1123 13.23 -10.31 -5.07
N GLU A 1124 12.22 -9.82 -5.81
CA GLU A 1124 11.49 -8.58 -5.46
C GLU A 1124 10.52 -8.76 -4.28
N GLN A 1125 10.06 -9.99 -4.04
CA GLN A 1125 9.02 -10.32 -3.06
C GLN A 1125 9.55 -11.01 -1.80
N ARG A 1126 10.77 -11.54 -1.86
CA ARG A 1126 11.43 -12.35 -0.82
C ARG A 1126 12.67 -11.65 -0.30
N TYR A 1127 13.15 -12.09 0.87
CA TYR A 1127 14.49 -11.72 1.30
C TYR A 1127 15.53 -12.42 0.41
N SER A 1128 16.56 -11.72 -0.03
CA SER A 1128 17.53 -12.16 -1.05
C SER A 1128 18.18 -13.54 -0.83
N SER A 1129 18.23 -14.04 0.41
CA SER A 1129 18.75 -15.36 0.73
C SER A 1129 17.78 -16.52 0.44
N GLN A 1130 16.49 -16.25 0.23
CA GLN A 1130 15.44 -17.27 0.14
C GLN A 1130 15.33 -17.94 -1.24
N PRO A 1131 15.37 -17.21 -2.39
CA PRO A 1131 15.25 -17.84 -3.71
C PRO A 1131 16.51 -18.60 -4.16
N LEU A 1132 17.71 -18.08 -3.82
CA LEU A 1132 19.00 -18.56 -4.34
C LEU A 1132 19.26 -20.07 -4.10
N ASN A 1133 18.86 -20.59 -2.94
CA ASN A 1133 19.11 -21.99 -2.58
C ASN A 1133 18.19 -22.97 -3.35
N ARG A 1134 16.98 -22.52 -3.73
CA ARG A 1134 15.96 -23.39 -4.31
C ARG A 1134 16.28 -23.80 -5.76
N ILE A 1135 16.86 -22.90 -6.56
CA ILE A 1135 17.29 -23.21 -7.93
C ILE A 1135 18.27 -24.39 -7.92
N THR A 1136 19.24 -24.34 -7.01
CA THR A 1136 20.26 -25.38 -6.86
C THR A 1136 19.62 -26.71 -6.48
N ASP A 1137 18.71 -26.70 -5.51
CA ASP A 1137 18.02 -27.90 -5.06
C ASP A 1137 17.14 -28.53 -6.14
N ILE A 1138 16.41 -27.74 -6.93
CA ILE A 1138 15.64 -28.22 -8.08
C ILE A 1138 16.56 -28.93 -9.07
N GLY A 1139 17.70 -28.31 -9.39
CA GLY A 1139 18.74 -28.92 -10.24
C GLY A 1139 19.24 -30.26 -9.70
N ILE A 1140 19.51 -30.35 -8.39
CA ILE A 1140 19.90 -31.60 -7.72
C ILE A 1140 18.80 -32.65 -7.84
N ILE A 1141 17.54 -32.28 -7.55
CA ILE A 1141 16.41 -33.22 -7.61
C ILE A 1141 16.28 -33.84 -9.00
N TYR A 1142 16.46 -33.10 -10.09
CA TYR A 1142 16.36 -33.68 -11.43
C TYR A 1142 17.61 -34.47 -11.86
N THR A 1143 18.82 -34.09 -11.41
CA THR A 1143 20.08 -34.64 -11.94
C THR A 1143 20.74 -35.71 -11.08
N THR A 1144 20.55 -35.73 -9.76
CA THR A 1144 21.17 -36.74 -8.88
C THR A 1144 20.70 -38.14 -9.22
N SER A 1145 21.58 -39.14 -9.18
CA SER A 1145 21.22 -40.56 -9.32
C SER A 1145 20.82 -41.21 -7.99
N SER A 1146 21.03 -40.51 -6.86
CA SER A 1146 20.71 -40.98 -5.52
C SER A 1146 19.23 -40.76 -5.18
N GLN A 1147 18.49 -41.86 -4.96
CA GLN A 1147 17.08 -41.80 -4.57
C GLN A 1147 16.91 -41.15 -3.19
N ALA A 1148 17.80 -41.43 -2.24
CA ALA A 1148 17.75 -40.88 -0.89
C ALA A 1148 17.93 -39.36 -0.88
N GLN A 1149 18.90 -38.85 -1.64
CA GLN A 1149 19.16 -37.41 -1.73
C GLN A 1149 17.97 -36.67 -2.35
N ALA A 1150 17.43 -37.18 -3.45
CA ALA A 1150 16.25 -36.60 -4.09
C ALA A 1150 15.04 -36.63 -3.14
N PHE A 1151 14.81 -37.74 -2.44
CA PHE A 1151 13.69 -37.87 -1.52
C PHE A 1151 13.77 -36.92 -0.31
N THR A 1152 14.97 -36.67 0.22
CA THR A 1152 15.18 -35.68 1.29
C THR A 1152 14.74 -34.29 0.85
N LEU A 1153 15.13 -33.84 -0.34
CA LEU A 1153 14.75 -32.53 -0.86
C LEU A 1153 13.26 -32.46 -1.22
N LEU A 1154 12.70 -33.51 -1.81
CA LEU A 1154 11.25 -33.61 -2.08
C LEU A 1154 10.42 -33.48 -0.79
N LYS A 1155 10.86 -34.12 0.29
CA LYS A 1155 10.24 -33.96 1.62
C LYS A 1155 10.41 -32.57 2.19
N TYR A 1156 11.60 -31.99 2.05
CA TYR A 1156 11.90 -30.64 2.56
C TYR A 1156 10.98 -29.58 1.95
N TYR A 1157 10.74 -29.64 0.64
CA TYR A 1157 9.83 -28.72 -0.05
C TYR A 1157 8.37 -29.17 -0.05
N HIS A 1158 8.03 -30.28 0.63
CA HIS A 1158 6.70 -30.88 0.65
C HIS A 1158 6.12 -31.15 -0.75
N VAL A 1159 6.96 -31.53 -1.70
CA VAL A 1159 6.56 -31.86 -3.07
C VAL A 1159 5.62 -33.04 -3.07
N ARG A 1160 4.42 -32.86 -3.64
CA ARG A 1160 3.45 -33.94 -3.85
C ARG A 1160 3.49 -34.46 -5.27
N TYR A 1161 3.70 -33.60 -6.27
CA TYR A 1161 3.75 -34.00 -7.68
C TYR A 1161 5.08 -33.62 -8.32
N ILE A 1162 5.67 -34.55 -9.08
CA ILE A 1162 6.89 -34.32 -9.86
C ILE A 1162 6.50 -34.40 -11.33
N TYR A 1163 6.73 -33.32 -12.08
CA TYR A 1163 6.42 -33.24 -13.49
C TYR A 1163 7.65 -33.62 -14.33
N VAL A 1164 7.51 -34.53 -15.29
CA VAL A 1164 8.58 -34.87 -16.23
C VAL A 1164 8.02 -34.90 -17.66
N GLY A 1165 8.18 -33.80 -18.38
CA GLY A 1165 7.78 -33.65 -19.78
C GLY A 1165 8.97 -33.51 -20.74
N ALA A 1166 8.69 -32.99 -21.94
CA ALA A 1166 9.71 -32.76 -22.96
C ALA A 1166 10.75 -31.72 -22.51
N LEU A 1167 10.32 -30.65 -21.82
CA LEU A 1167 11.21 -29.60 -21.32
C LEU A 1167 12.16 -30.12 -20.25
N GLU A 1168 11.66 -30.80 -19.22
CA GLU A 1168 12.50 -31.38 -18.17
C GLU A 1168 13.54 -32.35 -18.76
N ARG A 1169 13.14 -33.17 -19.74
CA ARG A 1169 14.07 -34.07 -20.45
C ARG A 1169 15.10 -33.31 -21.25
N GLN A 1170 14.70 -32.27 -21.98
CA GLN A 1170 15.62 -31.45 -22.77
C GLN A 1170 16.69 -30.78 -21.91
N ILE A 1171 16.31 -30.25 -20.75
CA ILE A 1171 17.21 -29.50 -19.86
C ILE A 1171 18.10 -30.43 -19.02
N TYR A 1172 17.53 -31.49 -18.43
CA TYR A 1172 18.23 -32.29 -17.43
C TYR A 1172 18.79 -33.61 -17.97
N ALA A 1173 18.28 -34.17 -19.07
CA ALA A 1173 18.82 -35.43 -19.62
C ALA A 1173 20.24 -35.24 -20.19
N GLY A 1174 20.56 -34.05 -20.71
CA GLY A 1174 21.91 -33.70 -21.14
C GLY A 1174 22.91 -33.60 -19.98
N GLN A 1175 22.42 -33.41 -18.75
CA GLN A 1175 23.24 -33.35 -17.54
C GLN A 1175 23.37 -34.74 -16.89
N SER A 1176 22.26 -35.47 -16.74
CA SER A 1176 22.24 -36.81 -16.15
C SER A 1176 20.96 -37.58 -16.53
N THR A 1177 21.08 -38.53 -17.46
CA THR A 1177 19.98 -39.46 -17.80
C THR A 1177 19.60 -40.34 -16.62
N GLN A 1178 20.59 -40.85 -15.87
CA GLN A 1178 20.37 -41.64 -14.65
C GLN A 1178 19.61 -40.87 -13.57
N GLY A 1179 19.71 -39.54 -13.59
CA GLY A 1179 18.94 -38.65 -12.74
C GLY A 1179 17.46 -38.74 -13.03
N LEU A 1180 17.03 -38.60 -14.28
CA LEU A 1180 15.62 -38.71 -14.65
C LEU A 1180 15.08 -40.14 -14.49
N ASP A 1181 15.89 -41.14 -14.85
CA ASP A 1181 15.53 -42.57 -14.73
C ASP A 1181 15.36 -43.01 -13.27
N LYS A 1182 15.87 -42.24 -12.30
CA LYS A 1182 15.65 -42.54 -10.87
C LYS A 1182 14.18 -42.52 -10.50
N PHE A 1183 13.38 -41.62 -11.10
CA PHE A 1183 11.97 -41.49 -10.72
C PHE A 1183 11.19 -42.75 -11.05
N GLU A 1184 11.46 -43.39 -12.20
CA GLU A 1184 10.88 -44.70 -12.53
C GLU A 1184 11.32 -45.79 -11.54
N ARG A 1185 12.58 -45.78 -11.10
CA ARG A 1185 13.09 -46.73 -10.08
C ARG A 1185 12.50 -46.52 -8.69
N MET A 1186 12.00 -45.32 -8.39
CA MET A 1186 11.34 -44.99 -7.13
C MET A 1186 9.84 -45.37 -7.12
N VAL A 1187 9.26 -45.73 -8.28
CA VAL A 1187 7.86 -46.15 -8.41
C VAL A 1187 7.64 -47.48 -7.68
N GLY A 1188 6.60 -47.52 -6.84
CA GLY A 1188 6.21 -48.70 -6.05
C GLY A 1188 6.62 -48.62 -4.59
N ASP A 1189 7.68 -47.87 -4.28
CA ASP A 1189 8.18 -47.69 -2.90
C ASP A 1189 7.87 -46.28 -2.37
N THR A 1190 8.31 -45.24 -3.09
CA THR A 1190 8.22 -43.83 -2.65
C THR A 1190 7.40 -42.96 -3.59
N LEU A 1191 7.25 -43.37 -4.85
CA LEU A 1191 6.43 -42.68 -5.85
C LEU A 1191 5.34 -43.60 -6.42
N LYS A 1192 4.26 -43.00 -6.92
CA LYS A 1192 3.32 -43.65 -7.85
C LYS A 1192 3.15 -42.80 -9.10
N ILE A 1193 2.83 -43.43 -10.23
CA ILE A 1193 2.53 -42.70 -11.48
C ILE A 1193 1.09 -42.22 -11.39
N ALA A 1194 0.90 -40.90 -11.37
CA ALA A 1194 -0.42 -40.27 -11.33
C ALA A 1194 -0.98 -40.02 -12.74
N TYR A 1195 -0.10 -39.68 -13.69
CA TYR A 1195 -0.44 -39.46 -15.09
C TYR A 1195 0.70 -39.92 -16.01
N ARG A 1196 0.37 -40.56 -17.13
CA ARG A 1196 1.32 -40.92 -18.19
C ARG A 1196 0.61 -40.90 -19.54
N ALA A 1197 0.90 -39.88 -20.35
CA ALA A 1197 0.45 -39.80 -21.74
C ALA A 1197 1.32 -38.80 -22.53
N ASP A 1198 1.43 -39.00 -23.84
CA ASP A 1198 2.04 -38.06 -24.79
C ASP A 1198 3.45 -37.56 -24.42
N GLY A 1199 4.26 -38.42 -23.79
CA GLY A 1199 5.63 -38.08 -23.37
C GLY A 1199 5.74 -37.31 -22.05
N VAL A 1200 4.63 -37.03 -21.38
CA VAL A 1200 4.58 -36.47 -20.02
C VAL A 1200 4.30 -37.57 -19.00
N ILE A 1201 5.07 -37.57 -17.91
CA ILE A 1201 4.82 -38.41 -16.74
C ILE A 1201 4.73 -37.49 -15.52
N ILE A 1202 3.66 -37.64 -14.74
CA ILE A 1202 3.52 -37.00 -13.43
C ILE A 1202 3.60 -38.08 -12.38
N TYR A 1203 4.59 -37.98 -11.49
CA TYR A 1203 4.73 -38.84 -10.33
C TYR A 1203 4.10 -38.17 -9.11
N GLU A 1204 3.44 -38.94 -8.27
CA GLU A 1204 2.94 -38.50 -6.96
C GLU A 1204 3.79 -39.13 -5.86
N VAL A 1205 4.31 -38.29 -4.97
CA VAL A 1205 5.12 -38.68 -3.81
C VAL A 1205 4.19 -39.25 -2.73
N LEU A 1206 4.47 -40.47 -2.25
CA LEU A 1206 3.58 -41.22 -1.35
C LEU A 1206 3.56 -40.69 0.09
#